data_AF-A0A8D0GCG1-F1
#
_entry.id   AF-A0A8D0GCG1-F1
#
_cell.length_a   1.000
_cell.length_b   1.000
_cell.length_c   1.000
_cell.angle_alpha   90.00
_cell.angle_beta   90.00
_cell.angle_gamma   90.00
#
_symmetry.space_group_name_H-M   'P 1'
#
loop_
_entity.id
_entity.type
_entity.pdbx_description
1 polymer ?
#
loop_
_entity_poly.entity_id
_entity_poly.type
_entity_poly.pdbx_seq_one_letter_code
_entity_poly.pdbx_strand_id
1 'polypeptide(L)'
;MNALESHLEIDEGLYSRQIYVLGYDAMQRMTGSSVLVSGMKGVGVETAKNIILAGVKSVTVHDQGDAQWSDLSSQFFLSEGDVGQNRAVVSQRHLAELNSYVPVVAYTEELSEKFLSAFQVVVLTNSSLEEQLRISDFCHANNICFILADTKGLLFCDFGEHFVVYDPSEAEPVSATIQHITQGCPGVVTIACEEKQEHFENGGMVTFSRVEGMTELNNSDRGVCPDPCAVSAGPYHLEIGDTTTFSPYHRGGTITQVKMPQTHSYLTHYCTLHMAFQALHAFQSKMGRLPRPRNQVDADRLLELAQDLAGWQAPLDEELVRAFAAVSAGDLSPINAVIGAMAAQEVLKAASGKFTPLDQWFYFDAWECLPEQEHSVPLSEQDCAPRGSRYDGQIAVFGADFQERLGQQKYFVVGAGAIGCELLKNFGMIGLAAGKGGRITVTDMDTIERSNLNRQFLFRPQDVLGLRPPLKSEVAAAAVRHMNPYTNVTAHQDCLGPDTEQLYGDNFFLGLDGVATALDNPQARVYVGERCVQYLKPLLDSGTEGTKGHVQVFVPFLTESYGHAMDLAEKTYPLCTLRHFPTAIQHTLQVGPTCHHGPSLQTGEALEKLELVHSSLQEKPLSWGECVAWARRLWEQLFRNDIQQLLYNFPPDHVRHSPSYRKSGSSPSPLFPLPLAAACYTVPQLSQDISALARAGSRTGLMVISASFSSGRMLFLQPRLESQALPRDLLTLPSFRVMSQCKIPSPPPLNLSLIPLSLAPQDDNSNFHLNFIVAASNLRAENYGIPTADWLQSKRIVGRIVPAIATTTAAVAGLVCLELYKLVWGHKDLGSYRQSFLRLAEPMFICIQPCSPSKQQVRACMAPKPRPSLGDHQGLSAPGCEEHGLALRMLLYREAVLYAAFWSSEKLKEQLANRLTELVHCITGKAVPKDCRFLEFQIVCEGEEEDSTPPPVHVQLH
;
A
#
# COMPACT_ATOMS: atom_id res chain seq x y z
N MET A 1 -9.10 -14.58 45.24
CA MET A 1 -7.79 -14.70 44.60
C MET A 1 -7.99 -14.56 43.10
N ASN A 2 -8.20 -13.34 42.60
CA ASN A 2 -8.21 -13.04 41.17
C ASN A 2 -7.00 -12.14 40.94
N ALA A 3 -5.97 -12.66 40.29
CA ALA A 3 -4.91 -11.83 39.76
C ALA A 3 -5.52 -10.99 38.63
N LEU A 4 -5.48 -9.66 38.77
CA LEU A 4 -5.66 -8.77 37.63
C LEU A 4 -4.50 -9.06 36.68
N GLU A 5 -4.76 -9.80 35.60
CA GLU A 5 -3.93 -9.73 34.40
C GLU A 5 -4.04 -8.29 33.89
N SER A 6 -2.98 -7.52 34.06
CA SER A 6 -2.82 -6.25 33.36
C SER A 6 -2.73 -6.57 31.87
N HIS A 7 -3.84 -6.45 31.14
CA HIS A 7 -3.81 -6.45 29.68
C HIS A 7 -2.78 -5.39 29.23
N LEU A 8 -1.69 -5.83 28.61
CA LEU A 8 -0.75 -4.92 27.95
C LEU A 8 -1.54 -4.23 26.83
N GLU A 9 -1.81 -2.95 27.03
CA GLU A 9 -2.52 -2.11 26.08
C GLU A 9 -1.65 -1.94 24.83
N ILE A 10 -2.19 -2.29 23.66
CA ILE A 10 -1.47 -2.17 22.38
C ILE A 10 -1.27 -0.67 22.08
N ASP A 11 -0.04 -0.24 21.83
CA ASP A 11 0.26 1.15 21.44
C ASP A 11 -0.22 1.44 20.02
N GLU A 12 -1.44 1.95 19.90
CA GLU A 12 -2.05 2.36 18.63
C GLU A 12 -1.24 3.41 17.87
N GLY A 13 -0.44 4.23 18.57
CA GLY A 13 0.40 5.25 17.93
C GLY A 13 1.57 4.64 17.16
N LEU A 14 2.16 3.56 17.69
CA LEU A 14 3.23 2.82 17.03
C LEU A 14 2.69 1.84 15.97
N TYR A 15 1.66 1.06 16.34
CA TYR A 15 1.17 -0.07 15.54
C TYR A 15 0.00 0.27 14.61
N SER A 16 -0.41 1.54 14.53
CA SER A 16 -1.60 1.99 13.79
C SER A 16 -1.84 1.27 12.45
N ARG A 17 -0.82 1.16 11.60
CA ARG A 17 -0.97 0.64 10.23
C ARG A 17 -1.00 -0.88 10.19
N GLN A 18 -0.34 -1.53 11.14
CA GLN A 18 -0.30 -2.98 11.31
C GLN A 18 -1.59 -3.50 11.94
N ILE A 19 -2.24 -2.73 12.83
CA ILE A 19 -3.53 -3.12 13.42
C ILE A 19 -4.58 -3.33 12.32
N TYR A 20 -4.56 -2.53 11.25
CA TYR A 20 -5.46 -2.71 10.10
C TYR A 20 -5.16 -3.96 9.25
N VAL A 21 -4.02 -4.61 9.46
CA VAL A 21 -3.63 -5.86 8.78
C VAL A 21 -4.00 -7.06 9.66
N LEU A 22 -3.54 -7.06 10.91
CA LEU A 22 -3.64 -8.22 11.79
C LEU A 22 -4.94 -8.22 12.62
N GLY A 23 -5.39 -7.04 13.06
CA GLY A 23 -6.44 -6.86 14.06
C GLY A 23 -5.92 -6.96 15.50
N TYR A 24 -6.68 -6.40 16.46
CA TYR A 24 -6.30 -6.38 17.88
C TYR A 24 -6.11 -7.80 18.45
N ASP A 25 -7.02 -8.72 18.16
CA ASP A 25 -6.97 -10.07 18.75
C ASP A 25 -5.70 -10.84 18.35
N ALA A 26 -5.29 -10.71 17.08
CA ALA A 26 -4.05 -11.32 16.60
C ALA A 26 -2.82 -10.71 17.27
N MET A 27 -2.77 -9.37 17.36
CA MET A 27 -1.69 -8.66 18.03
C MET A 27 -1.63 -8.99 19.53
N GLN A 28 -2.76 -9.10 20.22
CA GLN A 28 -2.80 -9.51 21.62
C GLN A 28 -2.19 -10.91 21.81
N ARG A 29 -2.54 -11.88 20.96
CA ARG A 29 -1.93 -13.22 20.99
C ARG A 29 -0.42 -13.17 20.74
N MET A 30 0.05 -12.34 19.81
CA MET A 30 1.48 -12.15 19.56
C MET A 30 2.25 -11.64 20.79
N THR A 31 1.66 -10.77 21.60
CA THR A 31 2.29 -10.29 22.85
C THR A 31 2.47 -11.39 23.91
N GLY A 32 1.84 -12.56 23.72
CA GLY A 32 2.04 -13.76 24.55
C GLY A 32 3.13 -14.71 24.05
N SER A 33 3.63 -14.54 22.82
CA SER A 33 4.49 -15.51 22.12
C SER A 33 5.97 -15.13 22.15
N SER A 34 6.80 -15.99 22.75
CA SER A 34 8.26 -15.91 22.74
C SER A 34 8.83 -16.65 21.54
N VAL A 35 9.71 -15.99 20.79
CA VAL A 35 10.27 -16.49 19.52
C VAL A 35 11.79 -16.65 19.62
N LEU A 36 12.30 -17.78 19.12
CA LEU A 36 13.73 -18.00 18.89
C LEU A 36 14.04 -17.86 17.40
N VAL A 37 15.09 -17.11 17.05
CA VAL A 37 15.67 -17.06 15.71
C VAL A 37 17.12 -17.54 15.79
N SER A 38 17.40 -18.72 15.23
CA SER A 38 18.70 -19.39 15.25
C SER A 38 19.41 -19.27 13.90
N GLY A 39 20.65 -18.80 13.92
CA GLY A 39 21.44 -18.37 12.76
C GLY A 39 21.19 -16.89 12.46
N MET A 40 22.25 -16.06 12.52
CA MET A 40 22.16 -14.60 12.46
C MET A 40 22.94 -13.99 11.28
N LYS A 41 22.93 -14.73 10.16
CA LYS A 41 23.29 -14.23 8.82
C LYS A 41 22.16 -13.40 8.22
N GLY A 42 22.21 -13.08 6.93
CA GLY A 42 21.22 -12.22 6.24
C GLY A 42 19.76 -12.62 6.45
N VAL A 43 19.39 -13.87 6.14
CA VAL A 43 18.00 -14.33 6.29
C VAL A 43 17.54 -14.30 7.75
N GLY A 44 18.42 -14.64 8.69
CA GLY A 44 18.14 -14.62 10.12
C GLY A 44 17.91 -13.22 10.67
N VAL A 45 18.79 -12.27 10.34
CA VAL A 45 18.64 -10.86 10.79
C VAL A 45 17.42 -10.20 10.15
N GLU A 46 17.12 -10.50 8.89
CA GLU A 46 15.92 -10.02 8.21
C GLU A 46 14.64 -10.56 8.88
N THR A 47 14.63 -11.86 9.19
CA THR A 47 13.53 -12.50 9.91
C THR A 47 13.33 -11.86 11.28
N ALA A 48 14.40 -11.74 12.07
CA ALA A 48 14.35 -11.12 13.40
C ALA A 48 13.88 -9.66 13.35
N LYS A 49 14.40 -8.86 12.41
CA LYS A 49 14.00 -7.45 12.21
C LYS A 49 12.48 -7.33 12.04
N ASN A 50 11.89 -8.13 11.13
CA ASN A 50 10.46 -8.07 10.85
C ASN A 50 9.61 -8.56 12.05
N ILE A 51 10.04 -9.59 12.78
CA ILE A 51 9.33 -10.09 13.98
C ILE A 51 9.33 -9.06 15.11
N ILE A 52 10.48 -8.40 15.35
CA ILE A 52 10.63 -7.40 16.41
C ILE A 52 9.78 -6.17 16.09
N LEU A 53 9.81 -5.69 14.85
CA LEU A 53 8.95 -4.59 14.40
C LEU A 53 7.47 -4.92 14.58
N ALA A 54 7.09 -6.18 14.35
CA ALA A 54 5.70 -6.64 14.50
C ALA A 54 5.21 -6.70 15.95
N GLY A 55 6.09 -6.83 16.94
CA GLY A 55 5.71 -6.77 18.35
C GLY A 55 5.25 -8.10 18.95
N VAL A 56 6.17 -9.06 19.07
CA VAL A 56 5.96 -10.29 19.85
C VAL A 56 6.37 -10.10 21.31
N LYS A 57 6.11 -11.08 22.19
CA LYS A 57 6.48 -10.99 23.62
C LYS A 57 7.97 -10.76 23.85
N SER A 58 8.81 -11.50 23.13
CA SER A 58 10.27 -11.48 23.27
C SER A 58 10.91 -12.20 22.09
N VAL A 59 12.08 -11.75 21.67
CA VAL A 59 12.89 -12.44 20.64
C VAL A 59 14.23 -12.83 21.24
N THR A 60 14.59 -14.10 21.10
CA THR A 60 15.96 -14.56 21.36
C THR A 60 16.66 -14.82 20.03
N VAL A 61 17.82 -14.20 19.84
CA VAL A 61 18.67 -14.41 18.67
C VAL A 61 19.83 -15.32 19.06
N HIS A 62 20.04 -16.38 18.27
CA HIS A 62 21.07 -17.37 18.52
C HIS A 62 22.04 -17.50 17.34
N ASP A 63 23.33 -17.57 17.62
CA ASP A 63 24.37 -17.95 16.66
C ASP A 63 25.64 -18.35 17.40
N GLN A 64 26.26 -19.47 17.01
CA GLN A 64 27.54 -19.90 17.57
C GLN A 64 28.75 -19.35 16.78
N GLY A 65 28.53 -18.88 15.55
CA GLY A 65 29.60 -18.44 14.66
C GLY A 65 29.93 -16.95 14.76
N ASP A 66 31.19 -16.65 14.45
CA ASP A 66 31.68 -15.28 14.32
C ASP A 66 31.40 -14.71 12.93
N ALA A 67 31.21 -13.39 12.87
CA ALA A 67 30.99 -12.63 11.65
C ALA A 67 32.16 -12.80 10.67
N GLN A 68 31.85 -13.17 9.43
CA GLN A 68 32.80 -13.30 8.32
C GLN A 68 32.53 -12.25 7.24
N TRP A 69 33.52 -12.00 6.38
CA TRP A 69 33.39 -11.08 5.23
C TRP A 69 32.17 -11.38 4.35
N SER A 70 31.90 -12.65 4.09
CA SER A 70 30.74 -13.08 3.30
C SER A 70 29.40 -12.74 3.95
N ASP A 71 29.33 -12.63 5.27
CA ASP A 71 28.08 -12.32 5.97
C ASP A 71 27.66 -10.86 5.72
N LEU A 72 28.63 -9.95 5.48
CA LEU A 72 28.35 -8.53 5.19
C LEU A 72 27.70 -8.30 3.81
N SER A 73 27.55 -9.34 2.99
CA SER A 73 26.84 -9.25 1.70
C SER A 73 25.33 -9.04 1.87
N SER A 74 24.79 -9.41 3.03
CA SER A 74 23.35 -9.32 3.29
C SER A 74 22.99 -9.00 4.75
N GLN A 75 23.91 -9.14 5.70
CA GLN A 75 23.69 -8.81 7.10
C GLN A 75 23.92 -7.31 7.36
N PHE A 76 22.84 -6.53 7.35
CA PHE A 76 22.86 -5.06 7.40
C PHE A 76 23.12 -4.43 8.77
N PHE A 77 23.33 -5.22 9.83
CA PHE A 77 23.76 -4.77 11.15
C PHE A 77 25.21 -5.14 11.49
N LEU A 78 25.92 -5.87 10.61
CA LEU A 78 27.34 -6.10 10.76
C LEU A 78 28.13 -5.05 9.98
N SER A 79 29.13 -4.47 10.63
CA SER A 79 30.14 -3.62 9.99
C SER A 79 31.44 -4.40 9.76
N GLU A 80 32.37 -3.82 8.99
CA GLU A 80 33.70 -4.41 8.80
C GLU A 80 34.49 -4.54 10.11
N GLY A 81 34.19 -3.70 11.11
CA GLY A 81 34.79 -3.76 12.43
C GLY A 81 34.28 -4.92 13.29
N ASP A 82 33.19 -5.56 12.88
CA ASP A 82 32.56 -6.66 13.63
C ASP A 82 33.06 -8.04 13.19
N VAL A 83 33.83 -8.12 12.10
CA VAL A 83 34.42 -9.37 11.61
C VAL A 83 35.27 -10.02 12.71
N GLY A 84 34.98 -11.30 13.01
CA GLY A 84 35.60 -12.04 14.11
C GLY A 84 34.89 -11.91 15.46
N GLN A 85 33.79 -11.15 15.56
CA GLN A 85 32.91 -11.13 16.74
C GLN A 85 31.66 -12.00 16.50
N ASN A 86 31.08 -12.55 17.58
CA ASN A 86 29.88 -13.38 17.48
C ASN A 86 28.69 -12.60 16.87
N ARG A 87 28.04 -13.18 15.85
CA ARG A 87 26.97 -12.53 15.09
C ARG A 87 25.75 -12.19 15.94
N ALA A 88 25.31 -13.08 16.83
CA ALA A 88 24.13 -12.85 17.65
C ALA A 88 24.35 -11.71 18.67
N VAL A 89 25.53 -11.65 19.28
CA VAL A 89 25.87 -10.61 20.27
C VAL A 89 25.91 -9.22 19.64
N VAL A 90 26.53 -9.08 18.46
CA VAL A 90 26.58 -7.79 17.76
C VAL A 90 25.17 -7.38 17.29
N SER A 91 24.44 -8.30 16.66
CA SER A 91 23.11 -8.03 16.11
C SER A 91 22.08 -7.66 17.17
N GLN A 92 22.16 -8.25 18.37
CA GLN A 92 21.21 -8.01 19.45
C GLN A 92 21.09 -6.53 19.81
N ARG A 93 22.20 -5.78 19.79
CA ARG A 93 22.22 -4.35 20.14
C ARG A 93 21.35 -3.54 19.18
N HIS A 94 21.54 -3.75 17.87
CA HIS A 94 20.79 -3.06 16.84
C HIS A 94 19.33 -3.51 16.76
N LEU A 95 19.07 -4.80 16.93
CA LEU A 95 17.73 -5.37 16.93
C LEU A 95 16.89 -4.85 18.10
N ALA A 96 17.48 -4.69 19.29
CA ALA A 96 16.78 -4.16 20.47
C ALA A 96 16.33 -2.69 20.30
N GLU A 97 16.97 -1.92 19.43
CA GLU A 97 16.59 -0.52 19.17
C GLU A 97 15.36 -0.37 18.26
N LEU A 98 15.00 -1.44 17.52
CA LEU A 98 13.89 -1.38 16.56
C LEU A 98 12.54 -1.24 17.26
N ASN A 99 12.39 -1.87 18.44
CA ASN A 99 11.14 -1.85 19.18
C ASN A 99 11.37 -2.02 20.69
N SER A 100 11.16 -0.94 21.45
CA SER A 100 11.32 -0.93 22.90
C SER A 100 10.35 -1.84 23.66
N TYR A 101 9.26 -2.27 23.03
CA TYR A 101 8.30 -3.20 23.64
C TYR A 101 8.77 -4.67 23.57
N VAL A 102 9.72 -4.99 22.70
CA VAL A 102 10.18 -6.36 22.46
C VAL A 102 11.58 -6.55 23.05
N PRO A 103 11.74 -7.23 24.19
CA PRO A 103 13.06 -7.56 24.70
C PRO A 103 13.76 -8.52 23.73
N VAL A 104 15.01 -8.17 23.37
CA VAL A 104 15.87 -8.97 22.50
C VAL A 104 17.07 -9.48 23.29
N VAL A 105 17.29 -10.80 23.29
CA VAL A 105 18.39 -11.46 24.02
C VAL A 105 19.27 -12.23 23.05
N ALA A 106 20.59 -12.19 23.23
CA ALA A 106 21.54 -13.01 22.49
C ALA A 106 21.83 -14.32 23.25
N TYR A 107 21.92 -15.43 22.52
CA TYR A 107 22.33 -16.73 23.04
C TYR A 107 23.42 -17.34 22.15
N THR A 108 24.47 -17.89 22.76
CA THR A 108 25.68 -18.35 22.04
C THR A 108 26.03 -19.81 22.31
N GLU A 109 25.32 -20.46 23.23
CA GLU A 109 25.55 -21.86 23.58
C GLU A 109 24.74 -22.78 22.66
N GLU A 110 25.02 -24.09 22.73
CA GLU A 110 24.29 -25.09 21.96
C GLU A 110 22.79 -25.15 22.32
N LEU A 111 21.94 -25.44 21.33
CA LEU A 111 20.49 -25.51 21.49
C LEU A 111 20.07 -26.82 22.16
N SER A 112 19.99 -26.80 23.49
CA SER A 112 19.41 -27.91 24.27
C SER A 112 17.88 -27.94 24.16
N GLU A 113 17.29 -29.14 24.22
CA GLU A 113 15.84 -29.34 24.26
C GLU A 113 15.16 -28.56 25.40
N LYS A 114 15.80 -28.53 26.57
CA LYS A 114 15.33 -27.74 27.72
C LYS A 114 15.23 -26.25 27.38
N PHE A 115 16.20 -25.72 26.64
CA PHE A 115 16.18 -24.32 26.20
C PHE A 115 15.07 -24.09 25.17
N LEU A 116 14.94 -24.99 24.18
CA LEU A 116 13.90 -24.92 23.14
C LEU A 116 12.48 -24.91 23.72
N SER A 117 12.24 -25.66 24.80
CA SER A 117 10.92 -25.74 25.47
C SER A 117 10.37 -24.40 26.01
N ALA A 118 11.19 -23.35 26.08
CA ALA A 118 10.78 -22.03 26.53
C ALA A 118 10.07 -21.19 25.45
N PHE A 119 10.10 -21.62 24.18
CA PHE A 119 9.61 -20.85 23.03
C PHE A 119 8.30 -21.40 22.49
N GLN A 120 7.49 -20.52 21.91
CA GLN A 120 6.27 -20.91 21.18
C GLN A 120 6.56 -21.10 19.69
N VAL A 121 7.52 -20.35 19.16
CA VAL A 121 7.95 -20.43 17.76
C VAL A 121 9.47 -20.48 17.69
N VAL A 122 10.00 -21.44 16.93
CA VAL A 122 11.43 -21.61 16.67
C VAL A 122 11.68 -21.45 15.18
N VAL A 123 12.49 -20.45 14.81
CA VAL A 123 13.01 -20.27 13.46
C VAL A 123 14.45 -20.75 13.42
N LEU A 124 14.75 -21.66 12.51
CA LEU A 124 16.09 -22.15 12.26
C LEU A 124 16.55 -21.70 10.88
N THR A 125 17.76 -21.16 10.79
CA THR A 125 18.34 -20.68 9.53
C THR A 125 19.75 -21.20 9.30
N ASN A 126 20.06 -21.53 8.05
CA ASN A 126 21.39 -21.97 7.58
C ASN A 126 22.09 -23.02 8.48
N SER A 127 21.33 -23.98 9.03
CA SER A 127 21.84 -25.06 9.88
C SER A 127 22.08 -26.35 9.10
N SER A 128 22.79 -27.32 9.69
CA SER A 128 22.95 -28.65 9.08
C SER A 128 21.62 -29.42 9.08
N LEU A 129 21.45 -30.34 8.13
CA LEU A 129 20.25 -31.19 8.07
C LEU A 129 20.03 -32.00 9.36
N GLU A 130 21.09 -32.48 9.99
CA GLU A 130 21.02 -33.20 11.26
C GLU A 130 20.39 -32.34 12.36
N GLU A 131 20.81 -31.09 12.45
CA GLU A 131 20.27 -30.13 13.43
C GLU A 131 18.83 -29.72 13.08
N GLN A 132 18.52 -29.58 11.78
CA GLN A 132 17.15 -29.32 11.31
C GLN A 132 16.20 -30.42 11.76
N LEU A 133 16.55 -31.68 11.49
CA LEU A 133 15.72 -32.85 11.87
C LEU A 133 15.59 -32.97 13.39
N ARG A 134 16.69 -32.83 14.14
CA ARG A 134 16.69 -32.90 15.60
C ARG A 134 15.76 -31.85 16.22
N ILE A 135 15.87 -30.61 15.77
CA ILE A 135 15.06 -29.51 16.31
C ILE A 135 13.61 -29.60 15.82
N SER A 136 13.36 -29.95 14.55
CA SER A 136 12.00 -30.09 14.03
C SER A 136 11.23 -31.19 14.75
N ASP A 137 11.84 -32.38 14.93
CA ASP A 137 11.21 -33.50 15.62
C ASP A 137 10.86 -33.15 17.07
N PHE A 138 11.78 -32.47 17.76
CA PHE A 138 11.53 -31.99 19.12
C PHE A 138 10.40 -30.96 19.16
N CYS A 139 10.41 -29.97 18.26
CA CYS A 139 9.40 -28.92 18.22
C CYS A 139 8.01 -29.52 17.94
N HIS A 140 7.91 -30.40 16.94
CA HIS A 140 6.68 -31.09 16.57
C HIS A 140 6.11 -31.89 17.75
N ALA A 141 6.94 -32.70 18.41
CA ALA A 141 6.52 -33.51 19.55
C ALA A 141 6.06 -32.68 20.77
N ASN A 142 6.47 -31.42 20.88
CA ASN A 142 6.16 -30.54 22.01
C ASN A 142 5.19 -29.40 21.64
N ASN A 143 4.54 -29.43 20.47
CA ASN A 143 3.64 -28.39 19.98
C ASN A 143 4.29 -26.99 19.93
N ILE A 144 5.56 -26.94 19.53
CA ILE A 144 6.28 -25.70 19.25
C ILE A 144 6.25 -25.51 17.73
N CYS A 145 5.80 -24.36 17.26
CA CYS A 145 5.79 -24.09 15.82
C CYS A 145 7.23 -23.95 15.32
N PHE A 146 7.59 -24.72 14.29
CA PHE A 146 8.91 -24.75 13.69
C PHE A 146 8.88 -24.13 12.29
N ILE A 147 9.86 -23.27 12.00
CA ILE A 147 10.07 -22.66 10.69
C ILE A 147 11.54 -22.82 10.32
N LEU A 148 11.81 -23.32 9.12
CA LEU A 148 13.14 -23.39 8.54
C LEU A 148 13.23 -22.40 7.39
N ALA A 149 14.26 -21.56 7.37
CA ALA A 149 14.52 -20.63 6.28
C ALA A 149 16.00 -20.68 5.85
N ASP A 150 16.27 -20.73 4.55
CA ASP A 150 17.62 -20.75 4.01
C ASP A 150 17.84 -19.69 2.94
N THR A 151 19.05 -19.12 2.92
CA THR A 151 19.45 -18.02 2.01
C THR A 151 19.49 -18.42 0.54
N LYS A 152 19.38 -19.73 0.24
CA LYS A 152 19.26 -20.27 -1.13
C LYS A 152 17.81 -20.38 -1.60
N GLY A 153 16.86 -19.77 -0.88
CA GLY A 153 15.46 -19.68 -1.33
C GLY A 153 14.51 -20.71 -0.73
N LEU A 154 14.89 -21.37 0.36
CA LEU A 154 14.07 -22.39 1.01
C LEU A 154 13.29 -21.81 2.18
N LEU A 155 12.01 -22.17 2.27
CA LEU A 155 11.19 -21.97 3.45
C LEU A 155 10.39 -23.25 3.73
N PHE A 156 10.33 -23.67 4.99
CA PHE A 156 9.52 -24.79 5.46
C PHE A 156 8.81 -24.42 6.77
N CYS A 157 7.56 -24.85 6.91
CA CYS A 157 6.76 -24.61 8.11
C CYS A 157 6.15 -25.91 8.64
N ASP A 158 6.26 -26.11 9.96
CA ASP A 158 5.58 -27.17 10.70
C ASP A 158 4.98 -26.59 11.99
N PHE A 159 3.65 -26.42 12.00
CA PHE A 159 2.93 -25.85 13.13
C PHE A 159 2.27 -26.93 14.01
N GLY A 160 2.66 -28.20 13.83
CA GLY A 160 2.10 -29.35 14.53
C GLY A 160 0.80 -29.89 13.90
N GLU A 161 0.30 -31.00 14.43
CA GLU A 161 -0.90 -31.69 13.90
C GLU A 161 -2.21 -30.91 14.12
N HIS A 162 -2.22 -30.00 15.11
CA HIS A 162 -3.42 -29.30 15.57
C HIS A 162 -3.17 -27.79 15.68
N PHE A 163 -3.12 -27.12 14.53
CA PHE A 163 -3.04 -25.66 14.47
C PHE A 163 -4.40 -25.04 14.12
N VAL A 164 -4.79 -24.00 14.86
CA VAL A 164 -6.08 -23.30 14.65
C VAL A 164 -5.84 -21.98 13.94
N VAL A 165 -6.39 -21.87 12.73
CA VAL A 165 -6.45 -20.61 11.98
C VAL A 165 -7.78 -19.92 12.29
N TYR A 166 -7.76 -18.78 12.97
CA TYR A 166 -8.98 -18.04 13.34
C TYR A 166 -9.53 -17.21 12.19
N ASP A 167 -8.66 -16.69 11.33
CA ASP A 167 -9.04 -15.88 10.19
C ASP A 167 -8.03 -16.13 9.05
N PRO A 168 -8.40 -16.92 8.02
CA PRO A 168 -7.46 -17.39 7.00
C PRO A 168 -7.06 -16.34 5.96
N SER A 169 -7.80 -15.23 5.82
CA SER A 169 -7.63 -14.29 4.69
C SER A 169 -7.72 -12.83 5.11
N GLU A 170 -7.23 -11.93 4.26
CA GLU A 170 -7.40 -10.49 4.46
C GLU A 170 -8.76 -9.95 4.00
N ALA A 171 -9.52 -10.74 3.23
CA ALA A 171 -10.81 -10.31 2.70
C ALA A 171 -11.78 -9.96 3.84
N GLU A 172 -12.45 -8.81 3.77
CA GLU A 172 -13.54 -8.52 4.70
C GLU A 172 -14.69 -9.51 4.44
N PRO A 173 -15.39 -10.02 5.47
CA PRO A 173 -16.48 -10.95 5.22
C PRO A 173 -17.56 -10.33 4.35
N VAL A 174 -17.95 -11.04 3.28
CA VAL A 174 -18.98 -10.56 2.34
C VAL A 174 -20.29 -10.37 3.09
N SER A 175 -20.90 -9.20 2.95
CA SER A 175 -22.17 -8.87 3.61
C SER A 175 -23.14 -8.25 2.61
N ALA A 176 -24.39 -8.73 2.60
CA ALA A 176 -25.41 -8.24 1.68
C ALA A 176 -26.75 -7.99 2.38
N THR A 177 -27.55 -7.08 1.81
CA THR A 177 -28.92 -6.83 2.26
C THR A 177 -29.85 -7.88 1.69
N ILE A 178 -30.74 -8.42 2.52
CA ILE A 178 -31.70 -9.45 2.12
C ILE A 178 -32.93 -8.79 1.48
N GLN A 179 -33.30 -9.25 0.29
CA GLN A 179 -34.57 -8.90 -0.35
C GLN A 179 -35.69 -9.83 0.11
N HIS A 180 -35.46 -11.14 0.10
CA HIS A 180 -36.48 -12.14 0.40
C HIS A 180 -35.87 -13.45 0.92
N ILE A 181 -36.61 -14.18 1.76
CA ILE A 181 -36.27 -15.54 2.21
C ILE A 181 -37.48 -16.45 2.02
N THR A 182 -37.31 -17.58 1.33
CA THR A 182 -38.38 -18.58 1.17
C THR A 182 -38.47 -19.51 2.38
N GLN A 183 -39.67 -20.00 2.67
CA GLN A 183 -39.90 -21.15 3.57
C GLN A 183 -39.81 -22.42 2.72
N GLY A 184 -38.75 -23.21 2.90
CA GLY A 184 -38.47 -24.39 2.08
C GLY A 184 -37.31 -25.23 2.62
N CYS A 185 -37.04 -26.35 1.93
CA CYS A 185 -35.90 -27.23 2.22
C CYS A 185 -35.24 -27.60 0.88
N PRO A 186 -34.15 -26.91 0.47
CA PRO A 186 -33.49 -25.81 1.18
C PRO A 186 -34.32 -24.51 1.15
N GLY A 187 -34.14 -23.65 2.17
CA GLY A 187 -34.61 -22.27 2.11
C GLY A 187 -33.75 -21.47 1.11
N VAL A 188 -34.31 -20.45 0.46
CA VAL A 188 -33.59 -19.63 -0.53
C VAL A 188 -33.62 -18.17 -0.12
N VAL A 189 -32.44 -17.58 0.02
CA VAL A 189 -32.21 -16.16 0.30
C VAL A 189 -31.92 -15.44 -1.01
N THR A 190 -32.71 -14.41 -1.31
CA THR A 190 -32.47 -13.49 -2.42
C THR A 190 -31.82 -12.22 -1.87
N ILE A 191 -30.64 -11.87 -2.35
CA ILE A 191 -29.90 -10.67 -1.93
C ILE A 191 -30.14 -9.48 -2.85
N ALA A 192 -29.96 -8.27 -2.33
CA ALA A 192 -30.12 -7.04 -3.08
C ALA A 192 -28.94 -6.81 -4.03
N CYS A 193 -29.25 -6.53 -5.30
CA CYS A 193 -28.26 -6.25 -6.33
C CYS A 193 -27.62 -4.87 -6.10
N GLU A 194 -26.35 -4.85 -5.75
CA GLU A 194 -25.48 -3.68 -5.86
C GLU A 194 -24.42 -3.97 -6.93
N GLU A 195 -24.22 -3.05 -7.89
CA GLU A 195 -23.46 -3.26 -9.14
C GLU A 195 -21.98 -3.67 -8.98
N LYS A 196 -21.45 -3.79 -7.75
CA LYS A 196 -20.03 -4.09 -7.45
C LYS A 196 -19.79 -4.95 -6.19
N GLN A 197 -20.73 -5.78 -5.73
CA GLN A 197 -20.46 -6.66 -4.57
C GLN A 197 -19.64 -7.90 -4.92
N GLU A 198 -18.70 -8.26 -4.04
CA GLU A 198 -18.00 -9.55 -4.04
C GLU A 198 -18.99 -10.70 -3.78
N HIS A 199 -18.73 -11.88 -4.36
CA HIS A 199 -19.66 -13.02 -4.29
C HIS A 199 -19.42 -13.87 -3.05
N PHE A 200 -20.51 -14.41 -2.48
CA PHE A 200 -20.43 -15.42 -1.43
C PHE A 200 -19.81 -16.71 -1.97
N GLU A 201 -18.97 -17.36 -1.17
CA GLU A 201 -18.33 -18.62 -1.54
C GLU A 201 -19.29 -19.81 -1.36
N ASN A 202 -19.23 -20.76 -2.29
CA ASN A 202 -20.03 -21.98 -2.23
C ASN A 202 -19.59 -22.87 -1.06
N GLY A 203 -20.52 -23.25 -0.19
CA GLY A 203 -20.22 -23.97 1.06
C GLY A 203 -19.76 -23.08 2.21
N GLY A 204 -19.80 -21.74 2.05
CA GLY A 204 -19.51 -20.79 3.11
C GLY A 204 -20.56 -20.80 4.22
N MET A 205 -20.14 -20.55 5.46
CA MET A 205 -21.07 -20.30 6.56
C MET A 205 -21.50 -18.84 6.57
N VAL A 206 -22.71 -18.55 7.03
CA VAL A 206 -23.24 -17.18 7.11
C VAL A 206 -23.95 -16.95 8.45
N THR A 207 -24.05 -15.68 8.82
CA THR A 207 -24.86 -15.18 9.93
C THR A 207 -25.97 -14.29 9.39
N PHE A 208 -27.07 -14.24 10.13
CA PHE A 208 -28.21 -13.37 9.84
C PHE A 208 -28.40 -12.38 10.97
N SER A 209 -28.70 -11.14 10.61
CA SER A 209 -29.09 -10.12 11.59
C SER A 209 -30.23 -9.28 11.05
N ARG A 210 -31.10 -8.79 11.95
CA ARG A 210 -32.19 -7.85 11.64
C ARG A 210 -33.26 -8.39 10.66
N VAL A 211 -33.43 -9.71 10.58
CA VAL A 211 -34.49 -10.33 9.78
C VAL A 211 -35.83 -10.17 10.50
N GLU A 212 -36.78 -9.40 9.94
CA GLU A 212 -38.13 -9.27 10.49
C GLU A 212 -39.07 -10.34 9.92
N GLY A 213 -39.90 -10.93 10.78
CA GLY A 213 -40.84 -12.01 10.43
C GLY A 213 -40.26 -13.41 10.62
N MET A 214 -39.02 -13.65 10.21
CA MET A 214 -38.30 -14.93 10.37
C MET A 214 -37.19 -14.80 11.41
N THR A 215 -37.57 -14.54 12.67
CA THR A 215 -36.64 -14.16 13.75
C THR A 215 -35.75 -15.29 14.25
N GLU A 216 -36.12 -16.54 13.97
CA GLU A 216 -35.37 -17.75 14.27
C GLU A 216 -33.97 -17.70 13.65
N LEU A 217 -33.83 -17.06 12.49
CA LEU A 217 -32.53 -16.84 11.83
C LEU A 217 -31.61 -15.88 12.61
N ASN A 218 -32.16 -14.92 13.38
CA ASN A 218 -31.36 -13.97 14.14
C ASN A 218 -30.86 -14.55 15.49
N ASN A 219 -31.50 -15.62 15.98
CA ASN A 219 -31.35 -16.14 17.35
C ASN A 219 -30.83 -17.58 17.40
N SER A 220 -30.12 -18.08 16.38
CA SER A 220 -29.38 -19.34 16.56
C SER A 220 -28.35 -19.12 17.67
N ASP A 221 -28.20 -20.05 18.62
CA ASP A 221 -27.41 -19.89 19.87
C ASP A 221 -25.89 -19.62 19.66
N ARG A 222 -25.46 -19.35 18.42
CA ARG A 222 -24.13 -18.84 18.03
C ARG A 222 -24.16 -17.75 16.93
N GLY A 223 -25.32 -17.28 16.49
CA GLY A 223 -25.48 -16.31 15.39
C GLY A 223 -25.21 -16.86 13.99
N VAL A 224 -24.78 -18.12 13.85
CA VAL A 224 -24.40 -18.78 12.58
C VAL A 224 -25.50 -19.72 12.11
N CYS A 225 -25.77 -19.76 10.80
CA CYS A 225 -26.56 -20.83 10.18
C CYS A 225 -25.72 -22.12 10.21
N PRO A 226 -26.14 -23.18 10.92
CA PRO A 226 -25.33 -24.39 11.08
C PRO A 226 -25.13 -25.19 9.78
N ASP A 227 -25.93 -24.92 8.75
CA ASP A 227 -25.82 -25.57 7.44
C ASP A 227 -25.03 -24.69 6.45
N PRO A 228 -24.06 -25.26 5.70
CA PRO A 228 -23.30 -24.55 4.68
C PRO A 228 -24.24 -23.95 3.63
N CYS A 229 -24.02 -22.69 3.26
CA CYS A 229 -24.81 -22.05 2.22
C CYS A 229 -24.28 -22.48 0.84
N ALA A 230 -25.17 -23.00 -0.01
CA ALA A 230 -24.83 -23.32 -1.39
C ALA A 230 -25.25 -22.17 -2.32
N VAL A 231 -24.36 -21.73 -3.21
CA VAL A 231 -24.74 -20.72 -4.22
C VAL A 231 -25.48 -21.44 -5.34
N SER A 232 -26.80 -21.27 -5.43
CA SER A 232 -27.59 -21.91 -6.48
C SER A 232 -28.20 -20.89 -7.44
N ALA A 233 -28.09 -21.19 -8.74
CA ALA A 233 -28.81 -20.52 -9.83
C ALA A 233 -28.58 -18.99 -10.02
N GLY A 234 -27.41 -18.45 -9.67
CA GLY A 234 -26.98 -17.10 -10.07
C GLY A 234 -26.34 -16.30 -8.93
N PRO A 235 -25.75 -15.12 -9.21
CA PRO A 235 -24.99 -14.35 -8.21
C PRO A 235 -25.82 -13.74 -7.07
N TYR A 236 -27.15 -13.92 -7.06
CA TYR A 236 -28.08 -13.25 -6.15
C TYR A 236 -28.94 -14.19 -5.30
N HIS A 237 -28.75 -15.50 -5.42
CA HIS A 237 -29.54 -16.51 -4.71
C HIS A 237 -28.62 -17.45 -3.93
N LEU A 238 -28.92 -17.62 -2.65
CA LEU A 238 -28.18 -18.47 -1.72
C LEU A 238 -29.14 -19.48 -1.11
N GLU A 239 -28.83 -20.76 -1.22
CA GLU A 239 -29.53 -21.83 -0.52
C GLU A 239 -29.01 -21.93 0.92
N ILE A 240 -29.96 -22.00 1.85
CA ILE A 240 -29.72 -22.21 3.28
C ILE A 240 -30.45 -23.49 3.73
N GLY A 241 -30.23 -23.88 4.98
CA GLY A 241 -30.88 -25.05 5.59
C GLY A 241 -32.42 -25.01 5.56
N ASP A 242 -33.04 -25.98 6.23
CA ASP A 242 -34.50 -26.11 6.28
C ASP A 242 -35.15 -24.93 7.03
N THR A 243 -35.92 -24.11 6.30
CA THR A 243 -36.70 -22.98 6.84
C THR A 243 -38.19 -23.27 6.92
N THR A 244 -38.64 -24.50 6.67
CA THR A 244 -40.07 -24.87 6.66
C THR A 244 -40.75 -24.68 8.02
N THR A 245 -40.00 -24.83 9.10
CA THR A 245 -40.50 -24.67 10.48
C THR A 245 -40.40 -23.24 11.00
N PHE A 246 -39.78 -22.33 10.26
CA PHE A 246 -39.58 -20.94 10.69
C PHE A 246 -40.79 -20.09 10.37
N SER A 247 -40.91 -18.95 11.05
CA SER A 247 -41.94 -17.96 10.78
C SER A 247 -41.75 -17.30 9.39
N PRO A 248 -42.82 -16.85 8.71
CA PRO A 248 -42.72 -16.24 7.38
C PRO A 248 -41.86 -14.98 7.39
N TYR A 249 -40.98 -14.84 6.39
CA TYR A 249 -40.20 -13.63 6.19
C TYR A 249 -41.12 -12.43 5.87
N HIS A 250 -40.90 -11.30 6.54
CA HIS A 250 -41.62 -10.07 6.26
C HIS A 250 -40.76 -9.07 5.48
N ARG A 251 -39.61 -8.65 6.04
CA ARG A 251 -38.72 -7.65 5.45
C ARG A 251 -37.39 -7.54 6.18
N GLY A 252 -36.44 -6.84 5.55
CA GLY A 252 -35.18 -6.46 6.15
C GLY A 252 -34.22 -7.64 6.32
N GLY A 253 -33.13 -7.38 7.01
CA GLY A 253 -32.12 -8.39 7.29
C GLY A 253 -30.83 -8.19 6.49
N THR A 254 -29.74 -8.59 7.14
CA THR A 254 -28.39 -8.61 6.57
C THR A 254 -27.86 -10.02 6.72
N ILE A 255 -27.32 -10.54 5.62
CA ILE A 255 -26.57 -11.80 5.59
C ILE A 255 -25.08 -11.48 5.52
N THR A 256 -24.29 -12.08 6.39
CA THR A 256 -22.84 -11.83 6.48
C THR A 256 -22.09 -13.15 6.53
N GLN A 257 -21.13 -13.35 5.63
CA GLN A 257 -20.28 -14.53 5.59
C GLN A 257 -19.48 -14.65 6.89
N VAL A 258 -19.30 -15.87 7.37
CA VAL A 258 -18.48 -16.20 8.53
C VAL A 258 -17.23 -16.91 8.05
N LYS A 259 -16.07 -16.38 8.45
CA LYS A 259 -14.80 -17.05 8.23
C LYS A 259 -14.72 -18.24 9.18
N MET A 260 -14.70 -19.43 8.62
CA MET A 260 -14.59 -20.66 9.40
C MET A 260 -13.13 -21.00 9.68
N PRO A 261 -12.78 -21.45 10.90
CA PRO A 261 -11.48 -22.02 11.16
C PRO A 261 -11.24 -23.23 10.24
N GLN A 262 -10.13 -23.23 9.53
CA GLN A 262 -9.76 -24.32 8.62
C GLN A 262 -8.67 -25.19 9.26
N THR A 263 -8.77 -26.49 9.03
CA THR A 263 -7.74 -27.48 9.37
C THR A 263 -7.21 -28.04 8.05
N HIS A 264 -5.90 -27.96 7.85
CA HIS A 264 -5.24 -28.29 6.59
C HIS A 264 -4.50 -29.63 6.68
N SER A 265 -4.37 -30.33 5.54
CA SER A 265 -3.58 -31.57 5.38
C SER A 265 -2.85 -31.58 4.03
N TYR A 266 -1.62 -32.08 4.04
CA TYR A 266 -0.51 -31.57 3.23
C TYR A 266 -0.09 -32.47 2.04
N LEU A 267 0.26 -31.91 0.87
CA LEU A 267 0.81 -32.64 -0.31
C LEU A 267 1.86 -31.81 -1.11
N THR A 268 2.90 -32.47 -1.64
CA THR A 268 4.16 -31.91 -2.18
C THR A 268 4.23 -31.72 -3.71
N HIS A 269 4.80 -30.61 -4.22
CA HIS A 269 4.93 -30.36 -5.67
C HIS A 269 6.24 -29.69 -6.20
N TYR A 270 7.42 -29.90 -5.57
CA TYR A 270 8.71 -29.39 -6.10
C TYR A 270 9.89 -30.38 -5.94
N CYS A 271 9.92 -31.44 -6.75
CA CYS A 271 10.89 -32.54 -6.55
C CYS A 271 12.37 -32.15 -6.80
N THR A 272 12.70 -31.39 -7.85
CA THR A 272 14.12 -31.16 -8.21
C THR A 272 14.88 -30.29 -7.21
N LEU A 273 14.36 -29.11 -6.87
CA LEU A 273 15.01 -28.23 -5.88
C LEU A 273 15.06 -28.90 -4.51
N HIS A 274 14.00 -29.61 -4.10
CA HIS A 274 14.00 -30.39 -2.87
C HIS A 274 15.18 -31.39 -2.83
N MET A 275 15.39 -32.15 -3.91
CA MET A 275 16.54 -33.05 -4.04
C MET A 275 17.87 -32.30 -4.06
N ALA A 276 17.96 -31.15 -4.74
CA ALA A 276 19.18 -30.35 -4.79
C ALA A 276 19.60 -29.84 -3.39
N PHE A 277 18.64 -29.41 -2.55
CA PHE A 277 18.90 -29.01 -1.17
C PHE A 277 19.36 -30.19 -0.30
N GLN A 278 18.71 -31.35 -0.41
CA GLN A 278 19.17 -32.55 0.30
C GLN A 278 20.58 -32.97 -0.14
N ALA A 279 20.85 -32.93 -1.44
CA ALA A 279 22.16 -33.21 -2.01
C ALA A 279 23.22 -32.21 -1.54
N LEU A 280 22.87 -30.92 -1.36
CA LEU A 280 23.77 -29.90 -0.81
C LEU A 280 24.16 -30.21 0.65
N HIS A 281 23.21 -30.61 1.48
CA HIS A 281 23.50 -31.05 2.85
C HIS A 281 24.39 -32.30 2.86
N ALA A 282 24.11 -33.28 2.00
CA ALA A 282 24.94 -34.47 1.85
C ALA A 282 26.36 -34.13 1.35
N PHE A 283 26.47 -33.18 0.42
CA PHE A 283 27.75 -32.67 -0.08
C PHE A 283 28.54 -32.02 1.07
N GLN A 284 27.91 -31.13 1.83
CA GLN A 284 28.56 -30.43 2.93
C GLN A 284 29.01 -31.40 4.03
N SER A 285 28.20 -32.41 4.37
CA SER A 285 28.57 -33.46 5.32
C SER A 285 29.78 -34.28 4.86
N LYS A 286 29.84 -34.65 3.56
CA LYS A 286 30.94 -35.45 3.00
C LYS A 286 32.22 -34.66 2.75
N MET A 287 32.09 -33.39 2.34
CA MET A 287 33.22 -32.56 1.88
C MET A 287 33.69 -31.54 2.92
N GLY A 288 32.91 -31.29 3.97
CA GLY A 288 33.21 -30.27 5.00
C GLY A 288 33.08 -28.83 4.52
N ARG A 289 32.52 -28.60 3.33
CA ARG A 289 32.36 -27.28 2.70
C ARG A 289 31.19 -27.29 1.71
N LEU A 290 30.73 -26.12 1.31
CA LEU A 290 29.82 -25.95 0.17
C LEU A 290 30.57 -26.17 -1.17
N PRO A 291 29.85 -26.47 -2.27
CA PRO A 291 30.39 -26.43 -3.62
C PRO A 291 31.08 -25.09 -3.92
N ARG A 292 32.21 -25.12 -4.63
CA ARG A 292 32.90 -23.88 -5.04
C ARG A 292 32.12 -23.18 -6.15
N PRO A 293 32.09 -21.83 -6.16
CA PRO A 293 31.45 -21.07 -7.22
C PRO A 293 31.90 -21.50 -8.62
N ARG A 294 30.94 -21.78 -9.52
CA ARG A 294 31.19 -22.18 -10.93
C ARG A 294 32.10 -23.40 -11.14
N ASN A 295 32.39 -24.19 -10.10
CA ASN A 295 33.28 -25.35 -10.24
C ASN A 295 32.52 -26.57 -10.78
N GLN A 296 32.89 -27.01 -11.99
CA GLN A 296 32.20 -28.10 -12.68
C GLN A 296 32.28 -29.44 -11.91
N VAL A 297 33.42 -29.75 -11.30
CA VAL A 297 33.62 -31.01 -10.56
C VAL A 297 32.71 -31.08 -9.34
N ASP A 298 32.61 -29.99 -8.58
CA ASP A 298 31.71 -29.92 -7.43
C ASP A 298 30.23 -29.96 -7.87
N ALA A 299 29.89 -29.35 -9.00
CA ALA A 299 28.54 -29.35 -9.56
C ALA A 299 28.10 -30.74 -10.04
N ASP A 300 28.95 -31.45 -10.79
CA ASP A 300 28.69 -32.82 -11.22
C ASP A 300 28.59 -33.76 -10.01
N ARG A 301 29.41 -33.53 -8.96
CA ARG A 301 29.32 -34.31 -7.73
C ARG A 301 28.02 -34.06 -6.95
N LEU A 302 27.51 -32.83 -6.93
CA LEU A 302 26.21 -32.54 -6.31
C LEU A 302 25.07 -33.19 -7.10
N LEU A 303 25.15 -33.19 -8.44
CA LEU A 303 24.20 -33.89 -9.30
C LEU A 303 24.18 -35.40 -9.04
N GLU A 304 25.35 -36.04 -8.93
CA GLU A 304 25.45 -37.46 -8.56
C GLU A 304 24.73 -37.75 -7.23
N LEU A 305 24.96 -36.91 -6.22
CA LEU A 305 24.28 -37.04 -4.92
C LEU A 305 22.77 -36.84 -5.02
N ALA A 306 22.31 -35.90 -5.85
CA ALA A 306 20.88 -35.67 -6.06
C ALA A 306 20.22 -36.85 -6.78
N GLN A 307 20.89 -37.44 -7.78
CA GLN A 307 20.42 -38.63 -8.49
C GLN A 307 20.36 -39.85 -7.56
N ASP A 308 21.36 -40.04 -6.71
CA ASP A 308 21.38 -41.11 -5.70
C ASP A 308 20.21 -40.98 -4.71
N LEU A 309 19.86 -39.76 -4.30
CA LEU A 309 18.76 -39.47 -3.37
C LEU A 309 17.38 -39.61 -4.01
N ALA A 310 17.21 -39.16 -5.25
CA ALA A 310 15.95 -39.26 -5.99
C ALA A 310 15.59 -40.72 -6.36
N GLY A 311 16.61 -41.58 -6.46
CA GLY A 311 16.44 -42.97 -6.87
C GLY A 311 15.76 -43.10 -8.23
N TRP A 312 14.75 -43.97 -8.35
CA TRP A 312 14.00 -44.20 -9.59
C TRP A 312 12.73 -43.33 -9.72
N GLN A 313 12.47 -42.41 -8.77
CA GLN A 313 11.12 -41.87 -8.56
C GLN A 313 10.78 -40.63 -9.41
N ALA A 314 11.75 -39.91 -10.00
CA ALA A 314 11.50 -38.87 -11.00
C ALA A 314 12.79 -38.45 -11.75
N PRO A 315 12.72 -38.07 -13.04
CA PRO A 315 13.85 -37.43 -13.73
C PRO A 315 14.12 -36.05 -13.13
N LEU A 316 15.38 -35.76 -12.82
CA LEU A 316 15.84 -34.46 -12.32
C LEU A 316 16.20 -33.53 -13.49
N ASP A 317 15.96 -32.24 -13.32
CA ASP A 317 16.55 -31.22 -14.19
C ASP A 317 18.03 -31.05 -13.82
N GLU A 318 18.91 -31.67 -14.60
CA GLU A 318 20.33 -31.66 -14.31
C GLU A 318 20.98 -30.27 -14.47
N GLU A 319 20.45 -29.42 -15.35
CA GLU A 319 20.98 -28.07 -15.55
C GLU A 319 20.69 -27.23 -14.32
N LEU A 320 19.45 -27.30 -13.82
CA LEU A 320 19.06 -26.63 -12.57
C LEU A 320 19.92 -27.08 -11.39
N VAL A 321 20.17 -28.39 -11.23
CA VAL A 321 20.97 -28.92 -10.12
C VAL A 321 22.43 -28.47 -10.20
N ARG A 322 23.06 -28.57 -11.38
CA ARG A 322 24.45 -28.11 -11.56
C ARG A 322 24.58 -26.63 -11.27
N ALA A 323 23.58 -25.88 -11.66
CA ALA A 323 23.66 -24.45 -11.50
C ALA A 323 23.29 -23.95 -10.11
N PHE A 324 22.38 -24.63 -9.42
CA PHE A 324 22.20 -24.51 -7.99
C PHE A 324 23.53 -24.74 -7.25
N ALA A 325 24.27 -25.80 -7.61
CA ALA A 325 25.60 -26.05 -7.04
C ALA A 325 26.56 -24.87 -7.32
N ALA A 326 26.57 -24.36 -8.55
CA ALA A 326 27.45 -23.28 -8.98
C ALA A 326 27.24 -21.95 -8.24
N VAL A 327 26.04 -21.71 -7.67
CA VAL A 327 25.71 -20.49 -6.92
C VAL A 327 25.50 -20.73 -5.41
N SER A 328 25.59 -21.98 -4.95
CA SER A 328 25.29 -22.37 -3.56
C SER A 328 26.21 -21.74 -2.49
N ALA A 329 27.39 -21.25 -2.86
CA ALA A 329 28.25 -20.48 -1.96
C ALA A 329 27.81 -19.01 -1.82
N GLY A 330 26.84 -18.56 -2.62
CA GLY A 330 26.35 -17.20 -2.65
C GLY A 330 25.48 -16.82 -1.44
N ASP A 331 25.43 -15.52 -1.19
CA ASP A 331 24.56 -14.89 -0.21
C ASP A 331 24.06 -13.54 -0.74
N LEU A 332 22.79 -13.49 -1.13
CA LEU A 332 22.20 -12.35 -1.83
C LEU A 332 21.19 -11.63 -0.91
N SER A 333 21.44 -10.35 -0.63
CA SER A 333 20.51 -9.51 0.15
C SER A 333 19.06 -9.56 -0.37
N PRO A 334 18.78 -9.52 -1.69
CA PRO A 334 17.41 -9.60 -2.19
C PRO A 334 16.69 -10.92 -1.90
N ILE A 335 17.38 -12.06 -2.01
CA ILE A 335 16.80 -13.38 -1.66
C ILE A 335 16.53 -13.44 -0.16
N ASN A 336 17.48 -12.96 0.66
CA ASN A 336 17.33 -12.92 2.11
C ASN A 336 16.19 -12.00 2.55
N ALA A 337 15.98 -10.89 1.84
CA ALA A 337 14.85 -9.99 2.04
C ALA A 337 13.50 -10.71 1.79
N VAL A 338 13.38 -11.44 0.68
CA VAL A 338 12.16 -12.21 0.35
C VAL A 338 11.91 -13.33 1.36
N ILE A 339 12.88 -14.22 1.54
CA ILE A 339 12.71 -15.40 2.40
C ILE A 339 12.58 -15.00 3.88
N GLY A 340 13.39 -14.04 4.34
CA GLY A 340 13.33 -13.58 5.72
C GLY A 340 12.03 -12.84 6.05
N ALA A 341 11.48 -12.10 5.09
CA ALA A 341 10.16 -11.50 5.22
C ALA A 341 9.03 -12.53 5.27
N MET A 342 9.07 -13.54 4.40
CA MET A 342 8.09 -14.64 4.40
C MET A 342 8.18 -15.45 5.70
N ALA A 343 9.39 -15.85 6.11
CA ALA A 343 9.62 -16.55 7.38
C ALA A 343 9.08 -15.75 8.58
N ALA A 344 9.34 -14.43 8.62
CA ALA A 344 8.79 -13.57 9.65
C ALA A 344 7.26 -13.51 9.60
N GLN A 345 6.66 -13.44 8.41
CA GLN A 345 5.20 -13.50 8.29
C GLN A 345 4.64 -14.82 8.81
N GLU A 346 5.26 -15.96 8.48
CA GLU A 346 4.88 -17.28 9.00
C GLU A 346 5.02 -17.35 10.53
N VAL A 347 6.03 -16.70 11.13
CA VAL A 347 6.10 -16.53 12.59
C VAL A 347 4.90 -15.76 13.13
N LEU A 348 4.46 -14.69 12.46
CA LEU A 348 3.27 -13.95 12.89
C LEU A 348 2.03 -14.84 12.83
N LYS A 349 1.87 -15.63 11.76
CA LYS A 349 0.78 -16.60 11.64
C LYS A 349 0.82 -17.61 12.77
N ALA A 350 1.96 -18.23 13.03
CA ALA A 350 2.16 -19.18 14.13
C ALA A 350 1.82 -18.55 15.50
N ALA A 351 2.30 -17.33 15.75
CA ALA A 351 2.10 -16.64 17.02
C ALA A 351 0.65 -16.16 17.25
N SER A 352 -0.15 -16.02 16.19
CA SER A 352 -1.47 -15.39 16.28
C SER A 352 -2.62 -16.23 15.73
N GLY A 353 -2.39 -17.34 15.03
CA GLY A 353 -3.43 -18.05 14.27
C GLY A 353 -4.17 -17.15 13.26
N LYS A 354 -3.53 -16.08 12.79
CA LYS A 354 -4.06 -15.16 11.75
C LYS A 354 -3.43 -15.57 10.43
N PHE A 355 -4.25 -15.62 9.40
CA PHE A 355 -3.93 -16.04 8.03
C PHE A 355 -3.57 -17.52 7.87
N THR A 356 -3.68 -18.00 6.63
CA THR A 356 -3.39 -19.38 6.28
C THR A 356 -1.87 -19.61 6.25
N PRO A 357 -1.33 -20.56 7.05
CA PRO A 357 0.09 -20.92 7.01
C PRO A 357 0.54 -21.46 5.65
N LEU A 358 1.84 -21.31 5.36
CA LEU A 358 2.47 -22.05 4.27
C LEU A 358 2.41 -23.56 4.52
N ASP A 359 2.10 -24.33 3.47
CA ASP A 359 1.92 -25.78 3.52
C ASP A 359 2.74 -26.50 2.43
N GLN A 360 3.79 -27.23 2.78
CA GLN A 360 4.71 -26.95 3.91
C GLN A 360 6.01 -26.34 3.39
N TRP A 361 6.39 -26.72 2.18
CA TRP A 361 7.64 -26.36 1.53
C TRP A 361 7.40 -25.28 0.49
N PHE A 362 8.24 -24.25 0.54
CA PHE A 362 8.33 -23.24 -0.50
C PHE A 362 9.77 -23.14 -0.96
N TYR A 363 9.96 -23.30 -2.27
CA TYR A 363 11.23 -23.12 -2.95
C TYR A 363 11.11 -21.91 -3.86
N PHE A 364 12.04 -20.99 -3.72
CA PHE A 364 12.12 -19.79 -4.53
C PHE A 364 13.49 -19.69 -5.18
N ASP A 365 13.52 -19.55 -6.49
CA ASP A 365 14.72 -19.21 -7.23
C ASP A 365 14.45 -17.97 -8.09
N ALA A 366 15.55 -17.29 -8.42
CA ALA A 366 15.56 -16.14 -9.31
C ALA A 366 16.64 -16.35 -10.36
N TRP A 367 16.60 -17.54 -10.99
CA TRP A 367 17.57 -18.00 -11.98
C TRP A 367 17.83 -16.96 -13.09
N GLU A 368 16.79 -16.23 -13.48
CA GLU A 368 16.83 -15.21 -14.53
C GLU A 368 17.63 -13.95 -14.16
N CYS A 369 18.17 -13.86 -12.94
CA CYS A 369 19.12 -12.82 -12.55
C CYS A 369 20.55 -13.10 -13.06
N LEU A 370 20.83 -14.34 -13.49
CA LEU A 370 22.11 -14.71 -14.09
C LEU A 370 22.24 -14.12 -15.51
N PRO A 371 23.48 -13.84 -15.98
CA PRO A 371 23.69 -13.26 -17.30
C PRO A 371 23.14 -14.14 -18.42
N GLU A 372 22.50 -13.51 -19.42
CA GLU A 372 21.96 -14.19 -20.61
C GLU A 372 23.06 -14.91 -21.40
N GLN A 373 22.90 -16.22 -21.64
CA GLN A 373 23.94 -17.05 -22.29
C GLN A 373 24.29 -16.61 -23.71
N GLU A 374 23.31 -16.11 -24.49
CA GLU A 374 23.53 -15.69 -25.88
C GLU A 374 24.32 -14.37 -26.01
N HIS A 375 24.37 -13.58 -24.95
CA HIS A 375 24.86 -12.19 -25.00
C HIS A 375 25.99 -11.90 -24.01
N SER A 376 26.39 -12.89 -23.21
CA SER A 376 27.34 -12.72 -22.12
C SER A 376 28.44 -13.78 -22.16
N VAL A 377 29.66 -13.40 -21.77
CA VAL A 377 30.73 -14.38 -21.55
C VAL A 377 30.38 -15.23 -20.32
N PRO A 378 30.48 -16.57 -20.37
CA PRO A 378 30.23 -17.42 -19.21
C PRO A 378 31.15 -17.06 -18.04
N LEU A 379 30.58 -16.97 -16.84
CA LEU A 379 31.33 -16.68 -15.62
C LEU A 379 32.25 -17.85 -15.25
N SER A 380 33.52 -17.56 -14.98
CA SER A 380 34.53 -18.54 -14.56
C SER A 380 34.69 -18.61 -13.03
N GLU A 381 35.38 -19.64 -12.54
CA GLU A 381 35.75 -19.75 -11.12
C GLU A 381 36.59 -18.56 -10.64
N GLN A 382 37.42 -17.97 -11.52
CA GLN A 382 38.26 -16.83 -11.17
C GLN A 382 37.47 -15.53 -11.03
N ASP A 383 36.40 -15.37 -11.82
CA ASP A 383 35.53 -14.20 -11.77
C ASP A 383 34.73 -14.17 -10.45
N CYS A 384 34.29 -15.36 -10.01
CA CYS A 384 33.51 -15.58 -8.80
C CYS A 384 34.34 -15.87 -7.54
N ALA A 385 35.68 -15.81 -7.63
CA ALA A 385 36.55 -16.03 -6.49
C ALA A 385 36.41 -14.89 -5.45
N PRO A 386 36.45 -15.20 -4.13
CA PRO A 386 36.34 -14.19 -3.08
C PRO A 386 37.49 -13.18 -3.16
N ARG A 387 37.21 -11.92 -2.82
CA ARG A 387 38.16 -10.80 -2.88
C ARG A 387 38.57 -10.31 -1.50
N GLY A 388 38.06 -10.91 -0.42
CA GLY A 388 38.21 -10.37 0.93
C GLY A 388 37.42 -9.09 1.09
N SER A 389 36.23 -9.05 0.51
CA SER A 389 35.36 -7.88 0.47
C SER A 389 34.00 -8.19 1.08
N ARG A 390 33.28 -7.17 1.52
CA ARG A 390 31.89 -7.30 1.98
C ARG A 390 30.92 -7.85 0.92
N TYR A 391 31.31 -7.85 -0.36
CA TYR A 391 30.50 -8.32 -1.48
C TYR A 391 30.82 -9.75 -1.89
N ASP A 392 31.67 -10.49 -1.16
CA ASP A 392 32.12 -11.83 -1.56
C ASP A 392 30.98 -12.84 -1.73
N GLY A 393 29.89 -12.72 -0.94
CA GLY A 393 28.69 -13.54 -1.10
C GLY A 393 27.92 -13.26 -2.41
N GLN A 394 27.98 -12.02 -2.91
CA GLN A 394 27.36 -11.64 -4.19
C GLN A 394 28.28 -11.92 -5.38
N ILE A 395 29.59 -11.71 -5.23
CA ILE A 395 30.62 -12.04 -6.23
C ILE A 395 30.62 -13.53 -6.54
N ALA A 396 30.38 -14.38 -5.55
CA ALA A 396 30.24 -15.83 -5.75
C ALA A 396 29.15 -16.22 -6.77
N VAL A 397 28.15 -15.35 -7.00
CA VAL A 397 27.05 -15.60 -7.95
C VAL A 397 27.30 -14.90 -9.29
N PHE A 398 27.61 -13.60 -9.24
CA PHE A 398 27.64 -12.72 -10.42
C PHE A 398 29.03 -12.32 -10.90
N GLY A 399 30.08 -12.59 -10.12
CA GLY A 399 31.45 -12.21 -10.43
C GLY A 399 31.82 -10.77 -10.04
N ALA A 400 33.12 -10.50 -9.97
CA ALA A 400 33.65 -9.21 -9.53
C ALA A 400 33.34 -8.05 -10.50
N ASP A 401 33.35 -8.30 -11.82
CA ASP A 401 33.07 -7.28 -12.82
C ASP A 401 31.63 -6.76 -12.72
N PHE A 402 30.66 -7.64 -12.44
CA PHE A 402 29.28 -7.24 -12.21
C PHE A 402 29.15 -6.39 -10.95
N GLN A 403 29.87 -6.74 -9.88
CA GLN A 403 29.91 -5.95 -8.65
C GLN A 403 30.46 -4.53 -8.90
N GLU A 404 31.46 -4.39 -9.77
CA GLU A 404 31.98 -3.07 -10.15
C GLU A 404 30.94 -2.27 -10.95
N ARG A 405 30.23 -2.90 -11.90
CA ARG A 405 29.14 -2.27 -12.67
C ARG A 405 28.03 -1.76 -11.76
N LEU A 406 27.63 -2.54 -10.75
CA LEU A 406 26.67 -2.11 -9.72
C LEU A 406 27.16 -0.86 -8.97
N GLY A 407 28.45 -0.84 -8.62
CA GLY A 407 29.06 0.31 -7.95
C GLY A 407 29.03 1.60 -8.78
N GLN A 408 28.98 1.52 -10.10
CA GLN A 408 29.00 2.68 -11.00
C GLN A 408 27.61 3.24 -11.32
N GLN A 409 26.53 2.55 -10.93
CA GLN A 409 25.17 2.93 -11.27
C GLN A 409 24.72 4.26 -10.63
N LYS A 410 23.83 4.97 -11.33
CA LYS A 410 23.17 6.20 -10.89
C LYS A 410 21.66 6.01 -10.83
N TYR A 411 21.12 5.86 -9.63
CA TYR A 411 19.69 5.60 -9.44
C TYR A 411 18.99 6.75 -8.73
N PHE A 412 17.74 6.98 -9.12
CA PHE A 412 16.84 7.90 -8.42
C PHE A 412 15.76 7.10 -7.69
N VAL A 413 15.65 7.32 -6.38
CA VAL A 413 14.66 6.72 -5.50
C VAL A 413 13.63 7.78 -5.13
N VAL A 414 12.38 7.55 -5.48
CA VAL A 414 11.28 8.49 -5.22
C VAL A 414 10.46 7.98 -4.05
N GLY A 415 10.67 8.57 -2.87
CA GLY A 415 10.09 8.15 -1.60
C GLY A 415 11.10 7.45 -0.68
N ALA A 416 11.08 7.84 0.60
CA ALA A 416 11.87 7.28 1.70
C ALA A 416 10.97 6.71 2.81
N GLY A 417 9.74 6.32 2.46
CA GLY A 417 8.79 5.62 3.32
C GLY A 417 9.15 4.14 3.55
N ALA A 418 8.15 3.27 3.73
CA ALA A 418 8.36 1.86 4.08
C ALA A 418 9.20 1.13 3.01
N ILE A 419 8.73 1.14 1.75
CA ILE A 419 9.45 0.54 0.62
C ILE A 419 10.80 1.25 0.42
N GLY A 420 10.85 2.58 0.56
CA GLY A 420 12.06 3.36 0.36
C GLY A 420 13.19 2.97 1.33
N CYS A 421 12.86 2.76 2.61
CA CYS A 421 13.80 2.27 3.61
C CYS A 421 14.35 0.88 3.25
N GLU A 422 13.49 -0.04 2.83
CA GLU A 422 13.90 -1.39 2.44
C GLU A 422 14.73 -1.41 1.14
N LEU A 423 14.36 -0.59 0.14
CA LEU A 423 15.13 -0.43 -1.08
C LEU A 423 16.51 0.15 -0.79
N LEU A 424 16.59 1.22 0.02
CA LEU A 424 17.86 1.84 0.38
C LEU A 424 18.76 0.87 1.16
N LYS A 425 18.21 0.07 2.09
CA LYS A 425 18.98 -1.01 2.75
C LYS A 425 19.50 -1.99 1.71
N ASN A 426 18.65 -2.52 0.83
CA ASN A 426 19.09 -3.49 -0.17
C ASN A 426 20.14 -2.87 -1.12
N PHE A 427 19.94 -1.63 -1.58
CA PHE A 427 20.91 -0.91 -2.42
C PHE A 427 22.26 -0.72 -1.74
N GLY A 428 22.25 -0.41 -0.44
CA GLY A 428 23.45 -0.42 0.39
C GLY A 428 24.14 -1.77 0.41
N MET A 429 23.40 -2.85 0.68
CA MET A 429 23.95 -4.20 0.81
C MET A 429 24.48 -4.77 -0.51
N ILE A 430 23.75 -4.59 -1.62
CA ILE A 430 24.20 -5.04 -2.95
C ILE A 430 25.35 -4.21 -3.52
N GLY A 431 25.68 -3.07 -2.89
CA GLY A 431 26.74 -2.16 -3.33
C GLY A 431 26.38 -1.27 -4.51
N LEU A 432 25.08 -0.97 -4.71
CA LEU A 432 24.64 -0.04 -5.73
C LEU A 432 25.25 1.34 -5.44
N ALA A 433 25.82 2.00 -6.45
CA ALA A 433 26.48 3.30 -6.29
C ALA A 433 27.65 3.33 -5.28
N ALA A 434 28.23 2.19 -4.93
CA ALA A 434 29.38 2.10 -4.01
C ALA A 434 30.74 2.30 -4.70
N GLY A 435 30.76 2.45 -6.02
CA GLY A 435 31.94 2.59 -6.86
C GLY A 435 32.12 4.01 -7.40
N LYS A 436 33.18 4.20 -8.18
CA LYS A 436 33.53 5.51 -8.72
C LYS A 436 32.46 6.03 -9.69
N GLY A 437 31.90 7.21 -9.39
CA GLY A 437 30.93 7.87 -10.25
C GLY A 437 29.48 7.40 -10.07
N GLY A 438 29.26 6.35 -9.28
CA GLY A 438 27.93 5.92 -8.85
C GLY A 438 27.29 6.91 -7.88
N ARG A 439 25.95 6.97 -7.91
CA ARG A 439 25.18 7.85 -7.02
C ARG A 439 23.72 7.41 -6.89
N ILE A 440 23.24 7.30 -5.66
CA ILE A 440 21.81 7.21 -5.37
C ILE A 440 21.32 8.59 -4.96
N THR A 441 20.30 9.10 -5.65
CA THR A 441 19.56 10.29 -5.17
C THR A 441 18.25 9.78 -4.58
N VAL A 442 17.92 10.13 -3.34
CA VAL A 442 16.61 9.85 -2.75
C VAL A 442 15.90 11.15 -2.45
N THR A 443 14.63 11.29 -2.85
CA THR A 443 13.80 12.44 -2.46
C THR A 443 12.58 12.00 -1.68
N ASP A 444 12.30 12.71 -0.59
CA ASP A 444 11.07 12.58 0.18
C ASP A 444 10.84 13.89 0.96
N MET A 445 9.64 14.44 0.87
CA MET A 445 9.27 15.70 1.50
C MET A 445 8.74 15.53 2.92
N ASP A 446 8.46 14.29 3.34
CA ASP A 446 7.87 14.00 4.62
C ASP A 446 8.89 13.99 5.75
N THR A 447 8.42 14.39 6.91
CA THR A 447 9.11 14.20 8.19
C THR A 447 8.77 12.84 8.81
N ILE A 448 9.59 12.38 9.74
CA ILE A 448 9.37 11.09 10.43
C ILE A 448 8.28 11.21 11.50
N GLU A 449 7.31 10.30 11.46
CA GLU A 449 6.23 10.19 12.45
C GLU A 449 6.33 8.92 13.31
N ARG A 450 5.73 8.90 14.50
CA ARG A 450 5.74 7.72 15.40
C ARG A 450 5.20 6.45 14.72
N SER A 451 4.13 6.59 13.93
CA SER A 451 3.48 5.50 13.21
C SER A 451 4.31 4.92 12.07
N ASN A 452 5.41 5.56 11.70
CA ASN A 452 6.34 5.10 10.68
C ASN A 452 7.28 4.00 11.23
N LEU A 453 7.66 4.09 12.51
CA LEU A 453 8.70 3.27 13.13
C LEU A 453 8.43 1.76 13.08
N ASN A 454 7.16 1.35 13.04
CA ASN A 454 6.76 -0.06 12.93
C ASN A 454 7.13 -0.72 11.58
N ARG A 455 7.45 0.04 10.53
CA ARG A 455 7.82 -0.51 9.21
C ARG A 455 8.92 0.24 8.46
N GLN A 456 9.35 1.40 8.96
CA GLN A 456 10.44 2.21 8.40
C GLN A 456 11.65 2.09 9.33
N PHE A 457 12.26 0.90 9.32
CA PHE A 457 13.22 0.46 10.35
C PHE A 457 14.56 1.23 10.34
N LEU A 458 14.80 2.09 9.34
CA LEU A 458 15.96 2.99 9.33
C LEU A 458 15.81 4.13 10.35
N PHE A 459 14.60 4.36 10.85
CA PHE A 459 14.29 5.41 11.80
C PHE A 459 14.25 4.89 13.23
N ARG A 460 14.50 5.76 14.19
CA ARG A 460 14.51 5.46 15.63
C ARG A 460 13.52 6.35 16.37
N PRO A 461 13.07 5.96 17.57
CA PRO A 461 12.20 6.81 18.40
C PRO A 461 12.77 8.21 18.64
N GLN A 462 14.10 8.34 18.74
CA GLN A 462 14.78 9.63 18.89
C GLN A 462 14.64 10.55 17.67
N ASP A 463 14.43 9.99 16.48
CA ASP A 463 14.22 10.76 15.23
C ASP A 463 12.80 11.33 15.15
N VAL A 464 11.94 11.05 16.13
CA VAL A 464 10.62 11.68 16.28
C VAL A 464 10.67 12.80 17.33
N LEU A 465 11.72 12.85 18.15
CA LEU A 465 11.83 13.75 19.29
C LEU A 465 12.39 15.12 18.87
N GLY A 466 11.55 16.16 18.89
CA GLY A 466 11.99 17.54 18.68
C GLY A 466 10.86 18.47 18.26
N LEU A 467 11.09 19.79 18.30
CA LEU A 467 10.16 20.80 17.76
C LEU A 467 10.04 20.75 16.23
N ARG A 468 11.04 20.14 15.56
CA ARG A 468 11.06 19.83 14.13
C ARG A 468 11.66 18.44 13.93
N PRO A 469 10.85 17.40 13.66
CA PRO A 469 11.37 16.11 13.27
C PRO A 469 12.19 16.24 11.96
N PRO A 470 13.29 15.47 11.81
CA PRO A 470 14.07 15.42 10.59
C PRO A 470 13.28 14.80 9.43
N LEU A 471 13.81 15.02 8.22
CA LEU A 471 13.24 14.49 6.98
C LEU A 471 13.57 13.01 6.82
N LYS A 472 12.62 12.25 6.27
CA LYS A 472 12.78 10.80 6.03
C LYS A 472 14.00 10.51 5.17
N SER A 473 14.17 11.24 4.06
CA SER A 473 15.25 11.04 3.10
C SER A 473 16.64 11.25 3.71
N GLU A 474 16.81 12.27 4.56
CA GLU A 474 18.07 12.60 5.22
C GLU A 474 18.51 11.50 6.20
N VAL A 475 17.59 11.07 7.08
CA VAL A 475 17.85 10.03 8.08
C VAL A 475 18.08 8.68 7.39
N ALA A 476 17.27 8.34 6.38
CA ALA A 476 17.43 7.10 5.62
C ALA A 476 18.79 7.05 4.91
N ALA A 477 19.20 8.14 4.25
CA ALA A 477 20.51 8.23 3.60
C ALA A 477 21.66 8.12 4.61
N ALA A 478 21.54 8.72 5.80
CA ALA A 478 22.53 8.59 6.86
C ALA A 478 22.63 7.14 7.38
N ALA A 479 21.51 6.49 7.63
CA ALA A 479 21.46 5.11 8.09
C ALA A 479 22.12 4.15 7.09
N VAL A 480 21.87 4.31 5.79
CA VAL A 480 22.50 3.46 4.77
C VAL A 480 23.99 3.71 4.62
N ARG A 481 24.46 4.96 4.73
CA ARG A 481 25.90 5.25 4.76
C ARG A 481 26.59 4.64 5.99
N HIS A 482 25.87 4.46 7.09
CA HIS A 482 26.39 3.74 8.24
C HIS A 482 26.49 2.23 7.99
N MET A 483 25.47 1.62 7.37
CA MET A 483 25.48 0.20 6.98
C MET A 483 26.57 -0.10 5.93
N ASN A 484 26.72 0.77 4.94
CA ASN A 484 27.74 0.68 3.90
C ASN A 484 28.40 2.05 3.63
N PRO A 485 29.61 2.28 4.18
CA PRO A 485 30.34 3.54 4.00
C PRO A 485 30.70 3.88 2.55
N TYR A 486 30.69 2.89 1.65
CA TYR A 486 31.02 3.10 0.24
C TYR A 486 29.83 3.62 -0.57
N THR A 487 28.59 3.35 -0.15
CA THR A 487 27.39 3.71 -0.89
C THR A 487 27.21 5.23 -0.95
N ASN A 488 27.25 5.79 -2.15
CA ASN A 488 27.09 7.23 -2.35
C ASN A 488 25.61 7.61 -2.47
N VAL A 489 24.95 7.87 -1.35
CA VAL A 489 23.56 8.35 -1.30
C VAL A 489 23.53 9.87 -1.09
N THR A 490 22.63 10.57 -1.78
CA THR A 490 22.32 11.99 -1.59
C THR A 490 20.83 12.13 -1.29
N ALA A 491 20.49 12.85 -0.22
CA ALA A 491 19.11 13.09 0.20
C ALA A 491 18.63 14.46 -0.30
N HIS A 492 17.47 14.47 -0.94
CA HIS A 492 16.69 15.63 -1.33
C HIS A 492 15.36 15.64 -0.56
N GLN A 493 14.69 16.78 -0.52
CA GLN A 493 13.46 17.00 0.26
C GLN A 493 12.27 17.46 -0.60
N ASP A 494 12.44 17.43 -1.91
CA ASP A 494 11.57 18.14 -2.83
C ASP A 494 10.42 17.24 -3.29
N CYS A 495 9.21 17.78 -3.26
CA CYS A 495 8.03 17.14 -3.84
C CYS A 495 8.21 17.01 -5.35
N LEU A 496 8.20 15.79 -5.86
CA LEU A 496 8.33 15.59 -7.30
C LEU A 496 7.05 16.06 -8.02
N GLY A 497 7.22 16.87 -9.06
CA GLY A 497 6.13 17.40 -9.85
C GLY A 497 6.58 18.54 -10.77
N PRO A 498 5.65 19.16 -11.51
CA PRO A 498 5.97 20.22 -12.47
C PRO A 498 6.75 21.40 -11.87
N ASP A 499 6.51 21.73 -10.60
CA ASP A 499 7.15 22.84 -9.91
C ASP A 499 8.63 22.59 -9.57
N THR A 500 9.09 21.33 -9.59
CA THR A 500 10.46 20.94 -9.26
C THR A 500 11.28 20.48 -10.48
N GLU A 501 10.77 20.69 -11.70
CA GLU A 501 11.47 20.36 -12.95
C GLU A 501 12.77 21.16 -13.15
N GLN A 502 12.97 22.26 -12.42
CA GLN A 502 14.25 22.96 -12.42
C GLN A 502 15.37 22.14 -11.74
N LEU A 503 15.00 21.31 -10.77
CA LEU A 503 15.91 20.38 -10.07
C LEU A 503 15.96 19.03 -10.80
N TYR A 504 14.79 18.51 -11.15
CA TYR A 504 14.60 17.20 -11.77
C TYR A 504 14.28 17.33 -13.27
N GLY A 505 15.03 18.17 -13.97
CA GLY A 505 14.87 18.40 -15.41
C GLY A 505 15.72 17.46 -16.26
N ASP A 506 15.91 17.85 -17.52
CA ASP A 506 16.60 17.06 -18.55
C ASP A 506 17.97 16.53 -18.10
N ASN A 507 18.83 17.41 -17.56
CA ASN A 507 20.18 17.04 -17.15
C ASN A 507 20.20 16.00 -16.03
N PHE A 508 19.21 16.04 -15.12
CA PHE A 508 19.10 15.11 -14.02
C PHE A 508 18.72 13.73 -14.56
N PHE A 509 17.57 13.61 -15.23
CA PHE A 509 17.07 12.33 -15.71
C PHE A 509 18.00 11.69 -16.75
N LEU A 510 18.54 12.46 -17.70
CA LEU A 510 19.47 11.92 -18.71
C LEU A 510 20.72 11.32 -18.08
N GLY A 511 21.15 11.83 -16.92
CA GLY A 511 22.30 11.33 -16.17
C GLY A 511 22.05 10.08 -15.34
N LEU A 512 20.81 9.58 -15.23
CA LEU A 512 20.45 8.38 -14.49
C LEU A 512 20.58 7.11 -15.33
N ASP A 513 20.83 5.99 -14.67
CA ASP A 513 20.77 4.64 -15.25
C ASP A 513 19.40 3.98 -15.03
N GLY A 514 18.68 4.38 -13.98
CA GLY A 514 17.32 3.90 -13.69
C GLY A 514 16.63 4.66 -12.56
N VAL A 515 15.34 4.40 -12.39
CA VAL A 515 14.47 4.98 -11.36
C VAL A 515 13.76 3.87 -10.59
N ALA A 516 13.64 4.02 -9.28
CA ALA A 516 12.85 3.13 -8.42
C ALA A 516 11.83 3.94 -7.63
N THR A 517 10.56 3.53 -7.64
CA THR A 517 9.49 4.20 -6.88
C THR A 517 9.26 3.51 -5.54
N ALA A 518 8.98 4.34 -4.54
CA ALA A 518 8.56 3.94 -3.19
C ALA A 518 7.40 4.84 -2.74
N LEU A 519 6.40 4.98 -3.63
CA LEU A 519 5.33 5.96 -3.54
C LEU A 519 4.03 5.34 -3.02
N ASP A 520 3.26 6.13 -2.28
CA ASP A 520 1.94 5.77 -1.74
C ASP A 520 0.77 6.46 -2.47
N ASN A 521 1.06 7.39 -3.39
CA ASN A 521 0.07 8.11 -4.18
C ASN A 521 0.13 7.74 -5.67
N PRO A 522 -0.99 7.29 -6.28
CA PRO A 522 -1.08 6.99 -7.71
C PRO A 522 -0.64 8.16 -8.62
N GLN A 523 -0.97 9.41 -8.28
CA GLN A 523 -0.64 10.56 -9.14
C GLN A 523 0.87 10.77 -9.25
N ALA A 524 1.60 10.61 -8.14
CA ALA A 524 3.06 10.70 -8.14
C ALA A 524 3.69 9.58 -8.97
N ARG A 525 3.13 8.36 -8.91
CA ARG A 525 3.61 7.22 -9.71
C ARG A 525 3.44 7.49 -11.21
N VAL A 526 2.27 8.00 -11.62
CA VAL A 526 2.02 8.40 -13.01
C VAL A 526 3.03 9.45 -13.48
N TYR A 527 3.27 10.50 -12.68
CA TYR A 527 4.25 11.53 -13.03
C TYR A 527 5.66 10.94 -13.25
N VAL A 528 6.13 10.09 -12.34
CA VAL A 528 7.44 9.41 -12.50
C VAL A 528 7.46 8.52 -13.74
N GLY A 529 6.38 7.77 -13.97
CA GLY A 529 6.20 6.92 -15.15
C GLY A 529 6.34 7.71 -16.45
N GLU A 530 5.64 8.83 -16.57
CA GLU A 530 5.71 9.73 -17.72
C GLU A 530 7.13 10.27 -17.94
N ARG A 531 7.82 10.71 -16.87
CA ARG A 531 9.22 11.16 -16.96
C ARG A 531 10.15 10.04 -17.42
N CYS A 532 9.96 8.81 -16.93
CA CYS A 532 10.79 7.67 -17.34
C CYS A 532 10.56 7.31 -18.81
N VAL A 533 9.32 7.38 -19.30
CA VAL A 533 8.99 7.21 -20.73
C VAL A 533 9.62 8.32 -21.57
N GLN A 534 9.53 9.57 -21.11
CA GLN A 534 10.10 10.74 -21.80
C GLN A 534 11.63 10.64 -21.95
N TYR A 535 12.33 10.30 -20.87
CA TYR A 535 13.80 10.23 -20.84
C TYR A 535 14.37 8.84 -21.13
N LEU A 536 13.52 7.88 -21.49
CA LEU A 536 13.91 6.49 -21.79
C LEU A 536 14.72 5.85 -20.65
N LYS A 537 14.20 5.96 -19.44
CA LYS A 537 14.82 5.39 -18.24
C LYS A 537 14.07 4.15 -17.79
N PRO A 538 14.79 3.05 -17.46
CA PRO A 538 14.18 1.93 -16.78
C PRO A 538 13.50 2.38 -15.48
N LEU A 539 12.33 1.82 -15.22
CA LEU A 539 11.53 2.10 -14.04
C LEU A 539 11.22 0.80 -13.31
N LEU A 540 11.60 0.74 -12.05
CA LEU A 540 11.19 -0.28 -11.09
C LEU A 540 10.05 0.30 -10.25
N ASP A 541 8.82 -0.15 -10.50
CA ASP A 541 7.64 0.25 -9.75
C ASP A 541 7.20 -0.81 -8.75
N SER A 542 6.74 -0.39 -7.57
CA SER A 542 6.29 -1.30 -6.53
C SER A 542 5.26 -0.70 -5.60
N GLY A 543 4.47 -1.55 -4.95
CA GLY A 543 3.46 -1.11 -3.99
C GLY A 543 3.01 -2.22 -3.05
N THR A 544 2.48 -1.80 -1.91
CA THR A 544 1.99 -2.70 -0.84
C THR A 544 0.64 -2.22 -0.29
N GLU A 545 -0.23 -3.16 0.05
CA GLU A 545 -1.46 -2.93 0.81
C GLU A 545 -1.71 -4.15 1.72
N GLY A 546 -1.54 -3.98 3.03
CA GLY A 546 -1.57 -5.09 3.98
C GLY A 546 -0.54 -6.17 3.64
N THR A 547 -0.99 -7.42 3.49
CA THR A 547 -0.15 -8.54 3.07
C THR A 547 0.03 -8.65 1.56
N LYS A 548 -0.63 -7.79 0.78
CA LYS A 548 -0.55 -7.77 -0.69
C LYS A 548 0.60 -6.89 -1.14
N GLY A 549 1.34 -7.35 -2.14
CA GLY A 549 2.44 -6.61 -2.75
C GLY A 549 2.53 -6.85 -4.24
N HIS A 550 3.04 -5.88 -4.99
CA HIS A 550 3.36 -6.02 -6.40
C HIS A 550 4.70 -5.37 -6.75
N VAL A 551 5.35 -5.92 -7.77
CA VAL A 551 6.54 -5.37 -8.43
C VAL A 551 6.30 -5.40 -9.93
N GLN A 552 6.54 -4.26 -10.57
CA GLN A 552 6.48 -4.11 -12.02
C GLN A 552 7.77 -3.48 -12.51
N VAL A 553 8.28 -4.00 -13.63
CA VAL A 553 9.48 -3.49 -14.28
C VAL A 553 9.11 -2.97 -15.67
N PHE A 554 9.56 -1.76 -15.96
CA PHE A 554 9.38 -1.12 -17.26
C PHE A 554 10.76 -0.85 -17.86
N VAL A 555 11.02 -1.47 -19.01
CA VAL A 555 12.30 -1.38 -19.71
C VAL A 555 12.08 -0.72 -21.07
N PRO A 556 12.71 0.43 -21.33
CA PRO A 556 12.59 1.11 -22.61
C PRO A 556 12.82 0.18 -23.78
N PHE A 557 11.91 0.21 -24.75
CA PHE A 557 11.94 -0.57 -25.99
C PHE A 557 11.74 -2.09 -25.85
N LEU A 558 11.59 -2.61 -24.63
CA LEU A 558 11.43 -4.04 -24.37
C LEU A 558 10.08 -4.40 -23.76
N THR A 559 9.60 -3.62 -22.79
CA THR A 559 8.29 -3.81 -22.16
C THR A 559 7.26 -2.83 -22.70
N GLU A 560 5.99 -3.09 -22.43
CA GLU A 560 4.92 -2.11 -22.56
C GLU A 560 5.27 -0.84 -21.77
N SER A 561 4.85 0.32 -22.29
CA SER A 561 5.05 1.60 -21.62
C SER A 561 4.23 1.65 -20.33
N TYR A 562 4.68 2.45 -19.36
CA TYR A 562 3.86 2.74 -18.19
C TYR A 562 2.51 3.32 -18.65
N GLY A 563 1.42 2.62 -18.34
CA GLY A 563 0.09 2.98 -18.81
C GLY A 563 -0.34 4.35 -18.28
N HIS A 564 -1.05 5.13 -19.09
CA HIS A 564 -1.89 6.20 -18.53
C HIS A 564 -2.88 5.52 -17.61
N ALA A 565 -2.98 5.97 -16.35
CA ALA A 565 -3.82 5.32 -15.36
C ALA A 565 -5.20 5.02 -15.96
N MET A 566 -5.51 3.75 -16.21
CA MET A 566 -6.91 3.35 -16.30
C MET A 566 -7.49 3.72 -14.95
N ASP A 567 -8.40 4.68 -14.95
CA ASP A 567 -9.02 5.29 -13.79
C ASP A 567 -9.13 4.28 -12.63
N LEU A 568 -8.17 4.33 -11.70
CA LEU A 568 -8.45 4.00 -10.30
C LEU A 568 -9.31 5.15 -9.79
N ALA A 569 -10.51 5.29 -10.36
CA ALA A 569 -11.49 6.25 -9.93
C ALA A 569 -11.76 5.94 -8.47
N GLU A 570 -11.34 6.85 -7.59
CA GLU A 570 -11.76 6.81 -6.20
C GLU A 570 -13.28 6.61 -6.20
N LYS A 571 -13.76 5.66 -5.38
CA LYS A 571 -15.21 5.40 -5.24
C LYS A 571 -15.89 6.72 -4.88
N THR A 572 -16.51 7.33 -5.88
CA THR A 572 -17.22 8.59 -5.76
C THR A 572 -18.68 8.27 -5.55
N TYR A 573 -19.16 8.48 -4.33
CA TYR A 573 -20.57 8.26 -4.02
C TYR A 573 -21.42 9.39 -4.62
N PRO A 574 -22.60 9.08 -5.19
CA PRO A 574 -23.52 10.10 -5.65
C PRO A 574 -23.87 11.10 -4.54
N LEU A 575 -23.90 12.39 -4.85
CA LEU A 575 -24.22 13.45 -3.87
C LEU A 575 -25.58 13.26 -3.20
N CYS A 576 -26.55 12.67 -3.91
CA CYS A 576 -27.87 12.35 -3.35
C CYS A 576 -27.78 11.29 -2.23
N THR A 577 -26.93 10.28 -2.39
CA THR A 577 -26.63 9.25 -1.39
C THR A 577 -25.94 9.85 -0.17
N LEU A 578 -24.93 10.70 -0.37
CA LEU A 578 -24.24 11.39 0.73
C LEU A 578 -25.18 12.34 1.49
N ARG A 579 -25.94 13.18 0.78
CA ARG A 579 -26.73 14.26 1.38
C ARG A 579 -28.06 13.79 2.00
N HIS A 580 -28.74 12.81 1.41
CA HIS A 580 -30.12 12.47 1.80
C HIS A 580 -30.35 10.99 2.13
N PHE A 581 -29.64 10.06 1.48
CA PHE A 581 -29.94 8.62 1.57
C PHE A 581 -28.68 7.78 1.80
N PRO A 582 -27.94 7.96 2.92
CA PRO A 582 -26.83 7.08 3.26
C PRO A 582 -27.35 5.67 3.58
N THR A 583 -26.58 4.66 3.17
CA THR A 583 -26.87 3.24 3.41
C THR A 583 -25.71 2.53 4.11
N ALA A 584 -24.50 3.10 4.08
CA ALA A 584 -23.30 2.56 4.70
C ALA A 584 -22.57 3.62 5.54
N ILE A 585 -21.77 3.16 6.51
CA ILE A 585 -20.98 4.02 7.41
C ILE A 585 -19.96 4.88 6.66
N GLN A 586 -19.49 4.41 5.50
CA GLN A 586 -18.61 5.17 4.59
C GLN A 586 -19.28 6.46 4.10
N HIS A 587 -20.59 6.41 3.82
CA HIS A 587 -21.34 7.58 3.35
C HIS A 587 -21.42 8.64 4.44
N THR A 588 -21.63 8.25 5.70
CA THR A 588 -21.74 9.21 6.81
C THR A 588 -20.38 9.76 7.25
N LEU A 589 -19.31 8.96 7.18
CA LEU A 589 -17.94 9.41 7.44
C LEU A 589 -17.42 10.39 6.37
N GLN A 590 -17.81 10.22 5.11
CA GLN A 590 -17.40 11.12 4.02
C GLN A 590 -18.19 12.45 3.98
N VAL A 591 -19.39 12.49 4.58
CA VAL A 591 -20.16 13.74 4.74
C VAL A 591 -19.56 14.66 5.80
N GLY A 592 -18.96 14.12 6.87
CA GLY A 592 -18.34 14.91 7.95
C GLY A 592 -17.32 15.97 7.47
N PRO A 593 -16.39 15.64 6.56
CA PRO A 593 -15.48 16.59 5.91
C PRO A 593 -16.17 17.57 4.95
N THR A 594 -17.24 17.18 4.26
CA THR A 594 -17.97 18.09 3.34
C THR A 594 -18.74 19.19 4.07
N CYS A 595 -18.96 19.06 5.37
CA CYS A 595 -19.41 20.17 6.21
C CYS A 595 -18.32 21.26 6.42
N HIS A 596 -17.06 20.99 6.02
CA HIS A 596 -15.91 21.88 6.19
C HIS A 596 -15.29 22.37 4.87
N HIS A 597 -15.49 21.67 3.76
CA HIS A 597 -14.92 22.05 2.46
C HIS A 597 -15.96 22.71 1.56
N GLY A 598 -15.78 24.02 1.33
CA GLY A 598 -16.53 24.76 0.31
C GLY A 598 -16.14 24.30 -1.10
N PRO A 599 -17.10 23.94 -1.97
CA PRO A 599 -16.83 23.56 -3.35
C PRO A 599 -16.39 24.76 -4.23
N SER A 600 -15.82 24.46 -5.40
CA SER A 600 -15.14 25.39 -6.33
C SER A 600 -16.08 26.16 -7.25
N LEU A 601 -15.83 27.47 -7.41
CA LEU A 601 -16.71 28.49 -7.99
C LEU A 601 -17.61 28.04 -9.16
N GLN A 602 -18.88 27.77 -8.84
CA GLN A 602 -20.02 28.02 -9.72
C GLN A 602 -21.04 28.95 -9.06
N THR A 603 -21.83 29.67 -9.85
CA THR A 603 -22.61 30.87 -9.47
C THR A 603 -23.64 30.68 -8.33
N GLY A 604 -24.03 29.44 -8.00
CA GLY A 604 -24.88 29.11 -6.83
C GLY A 604 -24.12 29.09 -5.49
N GLU A 605 -22.82 28.76 -5.51
CA GLU A 605 -21.98 28.62 -4.31
C GLU A 605 -21.57 29.97 -3.71
N ALA A 606 -21.58 31.03 -4.51
CA ALA A 606 -21.32 32.38 -4.02
C ALA A 606 -22.38 32.80 -2.98
N LEU A 607 -23.62 32.35 -3.15
CA LEU A 607 -24.72 32.65 -2.22
C LEU A 607 -24.54 31.89 -0.89
N GLU A 608 -24.24 30.59 -0.95
CA GLU A 608 -23.97 29.76 0.24
C GLU A 608 -22.75 30.26 1.02
N LYS A 609 -21.68 30.65 0.32
CA LYS A 609 -20.48 31.26 0.94
C LYS A 609 -20.79 32.60 1.61
N LEU A 610 -21.65 33.43 1.00
CA LEU A 610 -22.09 34.70 1.59
C LEU A 610 -22.99 34.48 2.83
N GLU A 611 -23.88 33.49 2.82
CA GLU A 611 -24.68 33.09 3.98
C GLU A 611 -23.78 32.56 5.12
N LEU A 612 -22.75 31.78 4.79
CA LEU A 612 -21.76 31.29 5.75
C LEU A 612 -20.97 32.45 6.40
N VAL A 613 -20.51 33.41 5.60
CA VAL A 613 -19.82 34.61 6.11
C VAL A 613 -20.76 35.46 6.97
N HIS A 614 -22.00 35.67 6.54
CA HIS A 614 -22.98 36.46 7.28
C HIS A 614 -23.36 35.82 8.63
N SER A 615 -23.64 34.52 8.65
CA SER A 615 -23.94 33.75 9.87
C SER A 615 -22.75 33.71 10.83
N SER A 616 -21.52 33.52 10.32
CA SER A 616 -20.30 33.55 11.13
C SER A 616 -20.04 34.91 11.80
N LEU A 617 -20.47 36.01 11.16
CA LEU A 617 -20.33 37.36 11.71
C LEU A 617 -21.46 37.73 12.70
N GLN A 618 -22.67 37.18 12.53
CA GLN A 618 -23.81 37.45 13.43
C GLN A 618 -23.82 36.56 14.67
N GLU A 619 -23.46 35.28 14.54
CA GLU A 619 -23.45 34.29 15.63
C GLU A 619 -22.05 34.13 16.26
N LYS A 620 -21.32 35.23 16.46
CA LYS A 620 -19.98 35.18 17.04
C LYS A 620 -20.05 34.74 18.52
N PRO A 621 -19.48 33.57 18.90
CA PRO A 621 -19.42 33.19 20.30
C PRO A 621 -18.38 34.03 21.05
N LEU A 622 -18.73 34.49 22.24
CA LEU A 622 -17.89 35.29 23.13
C LEU A 622 -17.45 34.52 24.39
N SER A 623 -18.00 33.33 24.61
CA SER A 623 -17.66 32.47 25.75
C SER A 623 -17.81 30.98 25.42
N TRP A 624 -17.19 30.12 26.23
CA TRP A 624 -17.34 28.66 26.12
C TRP A 624 -18.81 28.21 26.14
N GLY A 625 -19.62 28.80 27.02
CA GLY A 625 -21.05 28.47 27.13
C GLY A 625 -21.82 28.77 25.85
N GLU A 626 -21.43 29.82 25.11
CA GLU A 626 -22.03 30.16 23.82
C GLU A 626 -21.60 29.19 22.71
N CYS A 627 -20.35 28.72 22.72
CA CYS A 627 -19.89 27.64 21.83
C CYS A 627 -20.70 26.35 22.06
N VAL A 628 -20.96 25.98 23.32
CA VAL A 628 -21.77 24.81 23.69
C VAL A 628 -23.21 24.98 23.21
N ALA A 629 -23.81 26.16 23.38
CA ALA A 629 -25.15 26.46 22.90
C ALA A 629 -25.25 26.42 21.37
N TRP A 630 -24.22 26.91 20.66
CA TRP A 630 -24.12 26.81 19.20
C TRP A 630 -24.04 25.34 18.76
N ALA A 631 -23.16 24.55 19.36
CA ALA A 631 -23.03 23.12 19.07
C ALA A 631 -24.36 22.35 19.26
N ARG A 632 -25.09 22.65 20.34
CA ARG A 632 -26.40 22.04 20.62
C ARG A 632 -27.46 22.44 19.58
N ARG A 633 -27.46 23.69 19.11
CA ARG A 633 -28.35 24.15 18.03
C ARG A 633 -28.03 23.47 16.70
N LEU A 634 -26.74 23.35 16.36
CA LEU A 634 -26.29 22.65 15.16
C LEU A 634 -26.70 21.17 15.19
N TRP A 635 -26.56 20.49 16.33
CA TRP A 635 -27.04 19.12 16.50
C TRP A 635 -28.56 19.01 16.25
N GLU A 636 -29.36 19.93 16.81
CA GLU A 636 -30.82 19.92 16.61
C GLU A 636 -31.17 20.10 15.13
N GLN A 637 -30.46 20.99 14.44
CA GLN A 637 -30.69 21.25 13.04
C GLN A 637 -30.41 19.99 12.20
N LEU A 638 -29.22 19.42 12.33
CA LEU A 638 -28.74 18.35 11.45
C LEU A 638 -29.43 17.00 11.71
N PHE A 639 -29.60 16.62 12.97
CA PHE A 639 -30.02 15.25 13.34
C PHE A 639 -31.51 15.15 13.72
N ARG A 640 -32.21 16.29 13.79
CA ARG A 640 -33.66 16.35 14.07
C ARG A 640 -34.41 17.14 13.02
N ASN A 641 -34.16 18.45 12.87
CA ASN A 641 -34.98 19.31 12.02
C ASN A 641 -34.87 18.93 10.54
N ASP A 642 -33.66 18.74 10.03
CA ASP A 642 -33.42 18.37 8.63
C ASP A 642 -33.99 16.98 8.31
N ILE A 643 -33.94 16.05 9.26
CA ILE A 643 -34.55 14.72 9.14
C ILE A 643 -36.08 14.81 9.12
N GLN A 644 -36.67 15.64 9.98
CA GLN A 644 -38.12 15.89 9.96
C GLN A 644 -38.56 16.56 8.65
N GLN A 645 -37.76 17.49 8.12
CA GLN A 645 -38.00 18.11 6.82
C GLN A 645 -37.89 17.09 5.67
N LEU A 646 -36.94 16.16 5.74
CA LEU A 646 -36.81 15.07 4.77
C LEU A 646 -38.02 14.12 4.83
N LEU A 647 -38.48 13.74 6.02
CA LEU A 647 -39.66 12.91 6.21
C LEU A 647 -40.96 13.61 5.79
N TYR A 648 -41.04 14.92 5.97
CA TYR A 648 -42.15 15.73 5.45
C TYR A 648 -42.18 15.70 3.91
N ASN A 649 -41.02 15.85 3.27
CA ASN A 649 -40.90 15.80 1.81
C ASN A 649 -41.11 14.40 1.24
N PHE A 650 -40.70 13.36 1.98
CA PHE A 650 -40.78 11.95 1.58
C PHE A 650 -41.36 11.08 2.70
N PRO A 651 -42.69 11.12 2.92
CA PRO A 651 -43.33 10.33 3.96
C PRO A 651 -43.00 8.83 3.88
N PRO A 652 -42.98 8.10 5.01
CA PRO A 652 -42.70 6.67 5.04
C PRO A 652 -43.62 5.85 4.12
N ASP A 653 -44.88 6.28 4.00
CA ASP A 653 -45.93 5.59 3.23
C ASP A 653 -46.01 6.04 1.76
N HIS A 654 -45.06 6.84 1.28
CA HIS A 654 -45.13 7.43 -0.05
C HIS A 654 -44.80 6.40 -1.16
N VAL A 655 -45.84 5.87 -1.82
CA VAL A 655 -45.72 5.00 -3.00
C VAL A 655 -45.65 5.87 -4.26
N ARG A 656 -44.59 5.77 -5.06
CA ARG A 656 -44.52 6.39 -6.39
C ARG A 656 -45.07 5.43 -7.46
N HIS A 657 -45.77 5.99 -8.45
CA HIS A 657 -46.30 5.29 -9.62
C HIS A 657 -45.16 4.88 -10.59
N SER A 658 -44.31 3.93 -10.21
CA SER A 658 -43.36 3.24 -11.12
C SER A 658 -42.90 1.92 -10.44
N PRO A 659 -42.87 0.76 -11.14
CA PRO A 659 -42.48 -0.51 -10.52
C PRO A 659 -41.00 -0.60 -10.10
N SER A 660 -40.17 0.36 -10.51
CA SER A 660 -38.70 0.32 -10.43
C SER A 660 -38.09 1.05 -9.22
N TYR A 661 -38.89 1.59 -8.30
CA TYR A 661 -38.36 2.26 -7.09
C TYR A 661 -39.23 1.94 -5.86
N ARG A 662 -38.97 0.80 -5.20
CA ARG A 662 -39.26 0.64 -3.77
C ARG A 662 -38.06 1.20 -3.02
N LYS A 663 -38.28 2.01 -1.97
CA LYS A 663 -37.22 2.37 -1.02
C LYS A 663 -36.66 1.06 -0.43
N SER A 664 -35.53 0.58 -0.93
CA SER A 664 -34.75 -0.50 -0.33
C SER A 664 -33.81 0.14 0.70
N GLY A 665 -34.34 0.46 1.88
CA GLY A 665 -33.57 1.06 2.98
C GLY A 665 -34.46 1.50 4.14
N SER A 666 -33.88 1.52 5.34
CA SER A 666 -34.55 1.96 6.58
C SER A 666 -35.05 3.41 6.44
N SER A 667 -36.30 3.68 6.85
CA SER A 667 -36.79 5.06 6.92
C SER A 667 -36.06 5.82 8.02
N PRO A 668 -35.56 7.05 7.76
CA PRO A 668 -34.80 7.78 8.76
C PRO A 668 -35.70 8.17 9.94
N SER A 669 -35.13 8.23 11.14
CA SER A 669 -35.82 8.59 12.38
C SER A 669 -35.14 9.81 13.04
N PRO A 670 -35.89 10.85 13.43
CA PRO A 670 -35.31 12.00 14.12
C PRO A 670 -34.84 11.60 15.53
N LEU A 671 -33.65 12.07 15.94
CA LEU A 671 -33.13 11.80 17.28
C LEU A 671 -33.78 12.70 18.33
N PHE A 672 -34.02 12.17 19.53
CA PHE A 672 -34.55 12.88 20.69
C PHE A 672 -33.48 12.98 21.78
N PRO A 673 -33.44 14.05 22.60
CA PRO A 673 -32.34 14.26 23.53
C PRO A 673 -32.31 13.20 24.65
N LEU A 674 -31.35 12.27 24.56
CA LEU A 674 -30.79 11.50 25.68
C LEU A 674 -29.57 12.26 26.26
N PRO A 675 -29.02 11.89 27.44
CA PRO A 675 -27.92 12.62 28.06
C PRO A 675 -26.67 12.60 27.15
N LEU A 676 -26.45 13.68 26.40
CA LEU A 676 -25.37 13.81 25.42
C LEU A 676 -24.01 13.87 26.13
N ALA A 677 -23.21 12.81 26.00
CA ALA A 677 -21.87 12.73 26.61
C ALA A 677 -20.70 12.89 25.62
N ALA A 678 -20.92 12.99 24.30
CA ALA A 678 -19.82 13.04 23.30
C ALA A 678 -19.85 14.27 22.39
N ALA A 679 -20.96 14.53 21.67
CA ALA A 679 -21.03 15.65 20.71
C ALA A 679 -21.01 17.05 21.35
N CYS A 680 -21.44 17.18 22.60
CA CYS A 680 -21.38 18.44 23.35
C CYS A 680 -19.95 18.79 23.84
N TYR A 681 -18.98 17.89 23.75
CA TYR A 681 -17.60 18.13 24.19
C TYR A 681 -16.66 18.54 23.05
N THR A 682 -16.82 17.96 21.85
CA THR A 682 -15.86 18.13 20.74
C THR A 682 -16.07 19.42 19.95
N VAL A 683 -17.32 19.77 19.64
CA VAL A 683 -17.68 20.96 18.86
C VAL A 683 -17.30 22.28 19.53
N PRO A 684 -17.60 22.49 20.83
CA PRO A 684 -17.24 23.75 21.45
C PRO A 684 -15.71 23.88 21.61
N GLN A 685 -14.96 22.77 21.77
CA GLN A 685 -13.49 22.78 21.86
C GLN A 685 -12.84 23.19 20.52
N LEU A 686 -13.36 22.70 19.38
CA LEU A 686 -12.96 23.19 18.04
C LEU A 686 -13.31 24.67 17.84
N SER A 687 -14.47 25.12 18.33
CA SER A 687 -14.85 26.54 18.28
C SER A 687 -14.00 27.43 19.19
N GLN A 688 -13.40 26.88 20.26
CA GLN A 688 -12.48 27.59 21.16
C GLN A 688 -11.10 27.82 20.52
N ASP A 689 -10.61 26.88 19.71
CA ASP A 689 -9.34 27.07 18.98
C ASP A 689 -9.45 28.15 17.90
N ILE A 690 -10.66 28.40 17.41
CA ILE A 690 -10.99 29.53 16.51
C ILE A 690 -11.09 30.87 17.28
N SER A 691 -11.31 30.85 18.60
CA SER A 691 -11.50 32.03 19.46
C SER A 691 -10.71 31.91 20.77
N ALA A 692 -9.44 32.32 20.76
CA ALA A 692 -8.48 32.18 21.86
C ALA A 692 -8.99 32.60 23.26
N LEU A 693 -9.56 31.68 24.04
CA LEU A 693 -9.94 31.86 25.45
C LEU A 693 -9.90 30.52 26.25
N ALA A 694 -8.87 30.40 27.09
CA ALA A 694 -8.62 29.53 28.28
C ALA A 694 -9.23 28.10 28.42
N ARG A 695 -8.31 27.16 28.73
CA ARG A 695 -8.50 25.76 29.15
C ARG A 695 -9.13 25.66 30.55
N ALA A 696 -10.36 25.17 30.65
CA ALA A 696 -10.88 24.37 31.77
C ALA A 696 -12.40 24.17 31.61
N GLY A 697 -12.85 22.93 31.43
CA GLY A 697 -14.28 22.58 31.44
C GLY A 697 -14.52 21.19 32.01
N SER A 698 -15.05 21.12 33.23
CA SER A 698 -15.46 19.88 33.91
C SER A 698 -16.81 19.36 33.41
N ARG A 699 -16.94 18.02 33.32
CA ARG A 699 -18.10 17.20 32.91
C ARG A 699 -19.44 17.62 33.58
N THR A 700 -19.39 18.20 34.77
CA THR A 700 -20.56 18.56 35.59
C THR A 700 -21.27 19.86 35.16
N GLY A 701 -20.58 20.80 34.50
CA GLY A 701 -21.19 22.07 34.06
C GLY A 701 -22.09 21.97 32.82
N LEU A 702 -21.86 20.96 31.97
CA LEU A 702 -22.53 20.76 30.69
C LEU A 702 -23.97 20.22 30.81
N MET A 703 -24.23 19.37 31.81
CA MET A 703 -25.58 18.84 32.06
C MET A 703 -26.56 19.96 32.46
N VAL A 704 -26.08 21.02 33.11
CA VAL A 704 -26.90 22.15 33.58
C VAL A 704 -27.31 23.07 32.42
N ILE A 705 -26.41 23.30 31.45
CA ILE A 705 -26.69 24.14 30.26
C ILE A 705 -27.63 23.42 29.28
N SER A 706 -27.45 22.09 29.09
CA SER A 706 -28.33 21.30 28.22
C SER A 706 -29.76 21.19 28.75
N ALA A 707 -29.97 21.20 30.07
CA ALA A 707 -31.29 21.12 30.68
C ALA A 707 -32.11 22.42 30.59
N SER A 708 -31.46 23.56 30.28
CA SER A 708 -32.07 24.89 30.30
C SER A 708 -32.51 25.40 28.92
N PHE A 709 -32.36 24.58 27.87
CA PHE A 709 -32.56 25.01 26.47
C PHE A 709 -33.97 24.67 25.97
N SER A 710 -34.73 25.68 25.53
CA SER A 710 -36.08 25.50 24.94
C SER A 710 -36.03 25.38 23.41
N SER A 711 -36.66 24.35 22.85
CA SER A 711 -36.73 24.13 21.39
C SER A 711 -37.51 25.26 20.69
N GLY A 712 -36.94 25.83 19.61
CA GLY A 712 -37.66 26.78 18.74
C GLY A 712 -38.74 26.09 17.89
N ARG A 713 -39.74 26.84 17.42
CA ARG A 713 -40.78 26.35 16.48
C ARG A 713 -40.18 26.10 15.09
N MET A 714 -40.36 24.89 14.55
CA MET A 714 -39.92 24.52 13.20
C MET A 714 -40.98 24.92 12.15
N LEU A 715 -40.53 25.47 11.02
CA LEU A 715 -41.35 25.80 9.85
C LEU A 715 -41.00 24.83 8.71
N PHE A 716 -41.98 24.08 8.20
CA PHE A 716 -41.78 23.15 7.09
C PHE A 716 -41.77 23.90 5.74
N LEU A 717 -40.74 23.67 4.93
CA LEU A 717 -40.63 24.22 3.57
C LEU A 717 -41.18 23.22 2.54
N GLN A 718 -41.85 23.70 1.47
CA GLN A 718 -42.30 22.85 0.35
C GLN A 718 -41.13 22.49 -0.58
N PRO A 719 -41.13 21.29 -1.20
CA PRO A 719 -40.03 20.85 -2.06
C PRO A 719 -39.97 21.66 -3.36
N ARG A 720 -38.77 22.14 -3.73
CA ARG A 720 -38.45 22.51 -5.12
C ARG A 720 -37.87 21.27 -5.79
N LEU A 721 -38.54 20.75 -6.81
CA LEU A 721 -37.93 19.74 -7.69
C LEU A 721 -36.74 20.40 -8.42
N GLU A 722 -35.57 19.77 -8.35
CA GLU A 722 -34.35 20.17 -9.09
C GLU A 722 -34.46 20.04 -10.62
N SER A 723 -35.66 19.80 -11.18
CA SER A 723 -35.87 19.62 -12.62
C SER A 723 -36.33 20.89 -13.36
N GLN A 724 -36.29 22.07 -12.73
CA GLN A 724 -36.61 23.33 -13.42
C GLN A 724 -35.36 24.19 -13.54
N ALA A 725 -34.93 24.43 -14.78
CA ALA A 725 -33.86 25.35 -15.11
C ALA A 725 -34.06 26.69 -14.39
N LEU A 726 -33.01 27.16 -13.70
CA LEU A 726 -33.00 28.47 -13.06
C LEU A 726 -33.36 29.57 -14.07
N PRO A 727 -34.22 30.55 -13.72
CA PRO A 727 -34.45 31.71 -14.56
C PRO A 727 -33.12 32.45 -14.81
N ARG A 728 -32.92 32.95 -16.03
CA ARG A 728 -31.69 33.65 -16.44
C ARG A 728 -31.42 34.95 -15.67
N ASP A 729 -32.42 35.50 -14.96
CA ASP A 729 -32.30 36.73 -14.18
C ASP A 729 -32.39 36.48 -12.66
N LEU A 730 -31.21 36.34 -12.04
CA LEU A 730 -30.99 36.11 -10.60
C LEU A 730 -31.52 37.23 -9.68
N LEU A 731 -31.80 38.43 -10.20
CA LEU A 731 -32.23 39.62 -9.44
C LEU A 731 -33.69 39.55 -8.95
N THR A 732 -34.46 38.55 -9.37
CA THR A 732 -35.90 38.43 -9.06
C THR A 732 -36.21 37.46 -7.92
N LEU A 733 -35.20 36.75 -7.40
CA LEU A 733 -35.37 35.79 -6.31
C LEU A 733 -35.56 36.49 -4.95
N PRO A 734 -36.55 36.08 -4.11
CA PRO A 734 -36.79 36.67 -2.79
C PRO A 734 -35.57 36.63 -1.86
N SER A 735 -34.71 35.62 -2.01
CA SER A 735 -33.44 35.45 -1.28
C SER A 735 -32.43 36.57 -1.56
N PHE A 736 -32.43 37.16 -2.76
CA PHE A 736 -31.57 38.31 -3.08
C PHE A 736 -32.05 39.61 -2.41
N ARG A 737 -33.37 39.73 -2.14
CA ARG A 737 -33.96 40.89 -1.43
C ARG A 737 -33.66 40.94 0.05
N VAL A 738 -33.37 39.79 0.68
CA VAL A 738 -32.93 39.76 2.09
C VAL A 738 -31.48 40.26 2.20
N MET A 739 -30.63 39.92 1.21
CA MET A 739 -29.22 40.32 1.23
C MET A 739 -28.94 41.78 0.84
N SER A 740 -29.80 42.43 0.03
CA SER A 740 -29.69 43.89 -0.19
C SER A 740 -29.97 44.72 1.07
N GLN A 741 -30.49 44.09 2.13
CA GLN A 741 -30.73 44.69 3.44
C GLN A 741 -29.68 44.29 4.49
N CYS A 742 -28.80 43.32 4.19
CA CYS A 742 -27.70 42.93 5.07
C CYS A 742 -26.59 43.99 5.01
N LYS A 743 -26.61 44.94 5.96
CA LYS A 743 -25.44 45.80 6.21
C LYS A 743 -24.30 44.92 6.69
N ILE A 744 -23.28 44.69 5.85
CA ILE A 744 -22.00 44.17 6.31
C ILE A 744 -21.48 45.18 7.35
N PRO A 745 -21.30 44.80 8.62
CA PRO A 745 -20.77 45.73 9.62
C PRO A 745 -19.40 46.25 9.16
N SER A 746 -19.08 47.51 9.48
CA SER A 746 -17.76 48.10 9.20
C SER A 746 -16.66 47.14 9.63
N PRO A 747 -15.56 46.98 8.86
CA PRO A 747 -14.53 46.01 9.15
C PRO A 747 -14.08 46.15 10.60
N PRO A 748 -14.01 45.05 11.38
CA PRO A 748 -13.51 45.10 12.75
C PRO A 748 -12.10 45.71 12.74
N PRO A 749 -11.69 46.41 13.82
CA PRO A 749 -10.34 46.96 13.91
C PRO A 749 -9.30 45.85 13.61
N LEU A 750 -8.27 46.23 12.85
CA LEU A 750 -7.25 45.47 12.08
C LEU A 750 -6.59 44.19 12.66
N ASN A 751 -7.06 43.59 13.75
CA ASN A 751 -6.44 42.44 14.43
C ASN A 751 -7.34 41.21 14.63
N LEU A 752 -8.49 41.11 13.96
CA LEU A 752 -9.38 39.95 14.05
C LEU A 752 -9.24 39.05 12.81
N SER A 753 -8.49 37.96 12.95
CA SER A 753 -8.39 36.88 11.97
C SER A 753 -9.05 35.64 12.54
N LEU A 754 -9.98 35.02 11.80
CA LEU A 754 -10.37 33.64 12.08
C LEU A 754 -9.16 32.76 11.73
N ILE A 755 -8.75 31.89 12.64
CA ILE A 755 -7.69 30.93 12.37
C ILE A 755 -8.35 29.75 11.67
N PRO A 756 -8.11 29.52 10.36
CA PRO A 756 -8.60 28.32 9.72
C PRO A 756 -7.91 27.13 10.39
N LEU A 757 -8.69 26.22 10.96
CA LEU A 757 -8.18 24.93 11.38
C LEU A 757 -7.74 24.20 10.12
N SER A 758 -6.42 24.09 9.95
CA SER A 758 -5.86 23.19 8.95
C SER A 758 -6.23 21.79 9.39
N LEU A 759 -6.68 20.92 8.48
CA LEU A 759 -6.74 19.48 8.78
C LEU A 759 -5.30 19.05 9.10
N ALA A 760 -4.99 18.98 10.39
CA ALA A 760 -3.71 18.53 10.91
C ALA A 760 -3.49 17.06 10.49
N PRO A 761 -2.24 16.57 10.47
CA PRO A 761 -1.98 15.16 10.20
C PRO A 761 -2.90 14.31 11.07
N GLN A 762 -3.63 13.38 10.43
CA GLN A 762 -4.73 12.60 11.02
C GLN A 762 -4.26 11.66 12.15
N ASP A 763 -2.97 11.67 12.44
CA ASP A 763 -2.32 10.99 13.54
C ASP A 763 -2.29 11.76 14.86
N ASP A 764 -2.57 13.07 14.86
CA ASP A 764 -2.69 13.83 16.10
C ASP A 764 -4.09 13.64 16.72
N ASN A 765 -4.16 12.79 17.75
CA ASN A 765 -5.39 12.50 18.48
C ASN A 765 -5.81 13.64 19.44
N SER A 766 -4.98 14.66 19.63
CA SER A 766 -5.20 15.74 20.62
C SER A 766 -5.99 16.95 20.08
N ASN A 767 -6.14 17.05 18.76
CA ASN A 767 -6.80 18.17 18.08
C ASN A 767 -8.33 18.01 17.90
N PHE A 768 -8.91 16.92 18.42
CA PHE A 768 -10.35 16.61 18.39
C PHE A 768 -11.02 16.49 17.00
N HIS A 769 -10.29 16.61 15.88
CA HIS A 769 -10.86 16.55 14.52
C HIS A 769 -11.58 15.22 14.27
N LEU A 770 -10.87 14.11 14.47
CA LEU A 770 -11.43 12.79 14.26
C LEU A 770 -12.56 12.49 15.24
N ASN A 771 -12.46 12.94 16.49
CA ASN A 771 -13.50 12.76 17.51
C ASN A 771 -14.82 13.43 17.09
N PHE A 772 -14.75 14.61 16.46
CA PHE A 772 -15.92 15.26 15.87
C PHE A 772 -16.49 14.44 14.70
N ILE A 773 -15.65 14.03 13.75
CA ILE A 773 -16.09 13.28 12.55
C ILE A 773 -16.76 11.95 12.95
N VAL A 774 -16.17 11.20 13.88
CA VAL A 774 -16.73 9.95 14.41
C VAL A 774 -18.10 10.19 15.05
N ALA A 775 -18.19 11.18 15.95
CA ALA A 775 -19.43 11.49 16.64
C ALA A 775 -20.54 11.93 15.68
N ALA A 776 -20.22 12.83 14.75
CA ALA A 776 -21.17 13.33 13.75
C ALA A 776 -21.63 12.21 12.79
N SER A 777 -20.71 11.37 12.35
CA SER A 777 -21.01 10.21 11.50
C SER A 777 -21.91 9.21 12.23
N ASN A 778 -21.59 8.86 13.47
CA ASN A 778 -22.36 7.88 14.24
C ASN A 778 -23.77 8.37 14.59
N LEU A 779 -23.94 9.66 14.92
CA LEU A 779 -25.27 10.25 15.08
C LEU A 779 -26.09 10.18 13.79
N ARG A 780 -25.45 10.46 12.64
CA ARG A 780 -26.12 10.29 11.33
C ARG A 780 -26.41 8.83 11.03
N ALA A 781 -25.52 7.90 11.41
CA ALA A 781 -25.74 6.47 11.24
C ALA A 781 -26.98 6.01 12.03
N GLU A 782 -27.14 6.48 13.27
CA GLU A 782 -28.33 6.24 14.10
C GLU A 782 -29.61 6.76 13.45
N ASN A 783 -29.61 7.95 12.83
CA ASN A 783 -30.78 8.46 12.11
C ASN A 783 -31.27 7.48 11.03
N TYR A 784 -30.38 6.73 10.39
CA TYR A 784 -30.70 5.84 9.26
C TYR A 784 -30.65 4.34 9.62
N GLY A 785 -30.44 3.99 10.90
CA GLY A 785 -30.30 2.59 11.33
C GLY A 785 -29.03 1.88 10.82
N ILE A 786 -28.01 2.65 10.45
CA ILE A 786 -26.72 2.15 9.97
C ILE A 786 -25.87 1.76 11.20
N PRO A 787 -25.16 0.62 11.20
CA PRO A 787 -24.20 0.29 12.26
C PRO A 787 -23.16 1.42 12.45
N THR A 788 -22.92 1.84 13.68
CA THR A 788 -21.90 2.85 14.01
C THR A 788 -20.50 2.29 13.83
N ALA A 789 -19.55 3.13 13.40
CA ALA A 789 -18.13 2.76 13.38
C ALA A 789 -17.48 3.10 14.72
N ASP A 790 -16.53 2.26 15.13
CA ASP A 790 -15.62 2.61 16.21
C ASP A 790 -14.60 3.68 15.75
N TRP A 791 -13.76 4.13 16.68
CA TRP A 791 -12.79 5.17 16.42
C TRP A 791 -11.73 4.75 15.40
N LEU A 792 -11.25 3.50 15.46
CA LEU A 792 -10.19 3.00 14.60
C LEU A 792 -10.68 2.79 13.16
N GLN A 793 -11.86 2.19 12.99
CA GLN A 793 -12.52 2.05 11.70
C GLN A 793 -12.78 3.44 11.07
N SER A 794 -13.23 4.40 11.87
CA SER A 794 -13.41 5.78 11.42
C SER A 794 -12.09 6.42 11.01
N LYS A 795 -11.01 6.23 11.80
CA LYS A 795 -9.67 6.73 11.50
C LYS A 795 -9.16 6.18 10.16
N ARG A 796 -9.35 4.88 9.90
CA ARG A 796 -8.97 4.23 8.63
C ARG A 796 -9.66 4.88 7.43
N ILE A 797 -10.99 5.02 7.51
CA ILE A 797 -11.82 5.48 6.39
C ILE A 797 -11.61 6.96 6.13
N VAL A 798 -11.74 7.80 7.16
CA VAL A 798 -11.56 9.26 7.07
C VAL A 798 -10.12 9.58 6.68
N GLY A 799 -9.19 8.85 7.28
CA GLY A 799 -7.78 9.08 7.04
C GLY A 799 -7.21 8.46 5.78
N ARG A 800 -8.03 7.69 5.05
CA ARG A 800 -7.60 6.92 3.88
C ARG A 800 -6.31 6.12 4.18
N ILE A 801 -6.21 5.59 5.39
CA ILE A 801 -5.00 4.94 5.87
C ILE A 801 -4.86 3.60 5.15
N VAL A 802 -3.79 3.47 4.35
CA VAL A 802 -3.42 2.22 3.70
C VAL A 802 -2.84 1.28 4.76
N PRO A 803 -3.42 0.07 4.98
CA PRO A 803 -2.85 -0.94 5.85
C PRO A 803 -1.44 -1.32 5.38
N ALA A 804 -0.50 -1.51 6.31
CA ALA A 804 0.88 -1.81 5.95
C ALA A 804 1.59 -2.58 7.05
N ILE A 805 2.48 -3.50 6.65
CA ILE A 805 3.29 -4.33 7.54
C ILE A 805 4.72 -4.48 6.98
N ALA A 806 5.71 -4.61 7.87
CA ALA A 806 7.13 -4.66 7.51
C ALA A 806 7.49 -5.88 6.64
N THR A 807 6.84 -7.03 6.88
CA THR A 807 7.05 -8.28 6.14
C THR A 807 6.81 -8.11 4.64
N THR A 808 5.61 -7.72 4.23
CA THR A 808 5.28 -7.50 2.81
C THR A 808 6.16 -6.43 2.17
N THR A 809 6.49 -5.38 2.91
CA THR A 809 7.39 -4.30 2.44
C THR A 809 8.79 -4.85 2.11
N ALA A 810 9.37 -5.66 3.00
CA ALA A 810 10.69 -6.24 2.81
C ALA A 810 10.71 -7.27 1.66
N ALA A 811 9.66 -8.09 1.54
CA ALA A 811 9.52 -9.03 0.43
C ALA A 811 9.46 -8.31 -0.92
N VAL A 812 8.62 -7.28 -1.05
CA VAL A 812 8.50 -6.46 -2.26
C VAL A 812 9.83 -5.81 -2.63
N ALA A 813 10.52 -5.19 -1.67
CA ALA A 813 11.81 -4.54 -1.94
C ALA A 813 12.90 -5.54 -2.38
N GLY A 814 12.89 -6.76 -1.83
CA GLY A 814 13.74 -7.85 -2.30
C GLY A 814 13.48 -8.18 -3.77
N LEU A 815 12.23 -8.37 -4.15
CA LEU A 815 11.83 -8.65 -5.55
C LEU A 815 12.22 -7.51 -6.51
N VAL A 816 12.06 -6.24 -6.11
CA VAL A 816 12.53 -5.08 -6.89
C VAL A 816 14.03 -5.18 -7.17
N CYS A 817 14.83 -5.56 -6.17
CA CYS A 817 16.28 -5.66 -6.31
C CYS A 817 16.72 -6.85 -7.17
N LEU A 818 15.91 -7.90 -7.31
CA LEU A 818 16.15 -8.97 -8.27
C LEU A 818 16.00 -8.48 -9.70
N GLU A 819 14.96 -7.70 -10.00
CA GLU A 819 14.80 -7.08 -11.33
C GLU A 819 15.89 -6.04 -11.62
N LEU A 820 16.39 -5.33 -10.59
CA LEU A 820 17.54 -4.44 -10.72
C LEU A 820 18.80 -5.15 -11.24
N TYR A 821 19.09 -6.38 -10.79
CA TYR A 821 20.26 -7.11 -11.29
C TYR A 821 20.19 -7.31 -12.81
N LYS A 822 18.99 -7.61 -13.34
CA LYS A 822 18.74 -7.82 -14.77
C LYS A 822 18.93 -6.53 -15.57
N LEU A 823 18.50 -5.40 -15.01
CA LEU A 823 18.72 -4.07 -15.60
C LEU A 823 20.22 -3.72 -15.68
N VAL A 824 20.99 -4.05 -14.65
CA VAL A 824 22.43 -3.75 -14.59
C VAL A 824 23.24 -4.67 -15.51
N TRP A 825 22.82 -5.93 -15.68
CA TRP A 825 23.35 -6.78 -16.74
C TRP A 825 23.00 -6.23 -18.12
N GLY A 826 21.85 -5.56 -18.25
CA GLY A 826 21.33 -5.03 -19.50
C GLY A 826 20.57 -6.06 -20.32
N HIS A 827 19.89 -7.00 -19.65
CA HIS A 827 19.13 -8.10 -20.26
C HIS A 827 18.22 -7.60 -21.39
N LYS A 828 18.23 -8.33 -22.51
CA LYS A 828 17.49 -8.01 -23.73
C LYS A 828 16.33 -8.96 -23.99
N ASP A 829 16.33 -10.13 -23.37
CA ASP A 829 15.21 -11.04 -23.44
C ASP A 829 14.08 -10.58 -22.50
N LEU A 830 12.89 -10.46 -23.06
CA LEU A 830 11.68 -10.18 -22.30
C LEU A 830 11.39 -11.33 -21.31
N GLY A 831 11.75 -12.56 -21.68
CA GLY A 831 11.64 -13.77 -20.87
C GLY A 831 12.49 -13.76 -19.61
N SER A 832 13.46 -12.85 -19.47
CA SER A 832 14.27 -12.69 -18.27
C SER A 832 13.52 -11.93 -17.15
N TYR A 833 12.62 -11.02 -17.49
CA TYR A 833 11.97 -10.13 -16.52
C TYR A 833 10.71 -10.75 -15.91
N ARG A 834 10.36 -10.33 -14.68
CA ARG A 834 9.15 -10.79 -13.97
C ARG A 834 8.41 -9.61 -13.35
N GLN A 835 7.09 -9.58 -13.57
CA GLN A 835 6.16 -8.85 -12.72
C GLN A 835 5.71 -9.80 -11.62
N SER A 836 5.92 -9.39 -10.37
CA SER A 836 5.65 -10.25 -9.21
C SER A 836 4.44 -9.73 -8.44
N PHE A 837 3.57 -10.64 -8.03
CA PHE A 837 2.42 -10.37 -7.17
C PHE A 837 2.46 -11.34 -6.00
N LEU A 838 2.37 -10.82 -4.79
CA LEU A 838 2.34 -11.64 -3.58
C LEU A 838 1.14 -11.30 -2.71
N ARG A 839 0.61 -12.32 -2.04
CA ARG A 839 -0.33 -12.20 -0.94
C ARG A 839 0.22 -13.10 0.16
N LEU A 840 0.64 -12.51 1.28
CA LEU A 840 1.20 -13.31 2.36
C LEU A 840 0.13 -13.86 3.30
N ALA A 841 -1.11 -13.35 3.27
CA ALA A 841 -2.22 -13.90 4.02
C ALA A 841 -2.65 -15.28 3.49
N GLU A 842 -2.98 -15.36 2.21
CA GLU A 842 -3.15 -16.63 1.50
C GLU A 842 -1.83 -16.89 0.76
N PRO A 843 -0.94 -17.79 1.22
CA PRO A 843 0.47 -17.88 0.82
C PRO A 843 0.64 -18.08 -0.69
N MET A 844 0.53 -16.97 -1.42
CA MET A 844 0.35 -16.93 -2.87
C MET A 844 1.42 -16.02 -3.42
N PHE A 845 2.15 -16.57 -4.38
CA PHE A 845 3.22 -15.89 -5.08
C PHE A 845 3.08 -16.18 -6.57
N ILE A 846 2.94 -15.12 -7.37
CA ILE A 846 2.71 -15.21 -8.80
C ILE A 846 3.74 -14.34 -9.49
N CYS A 847 4.48 -14.94 -10.43
CA CYS A 847 5.37 -14.23 -11.33
C CYS A 847 4.85 -14.35 -12.76
N ILE A 848 4.77 -13.21 -13.46
CA ILE A 848 4.27 -13.13 -14.83
C ILE A 848 5.33 -12.41 -15.66
N GLN A 849 5.59 -12.88 -16.88
CA GLN A 849 6.43 -12.15 -17.80
C GLN A 849 5.77 -10.80 -18.17
N PRO A 850 6.49 -9.67 -18.19
CA PRO A 850 5.95 -8.40 -18.65
C PRO A 850 5.43 -8.47 -20.10
N CYS A 851 4.42 -7.66 -20.41
CA CYS A 851 3.94 -7.51 -21.78
C CYS A 851 4.98 -6.81 -22.66
N SER A 852 5.10 -7.25 -23.91
CA SER A 852 5.86 -6.53 -24.94
C SER A 852 5.08 -5.29 -25.41
N PRO A 853 5.74 -4.21 -25.86
CA PRO A 853 5.04 -3.02 -26.33
C PRO A 853 4.12 -3.32 -27.52
N SER A 854 2.94 -2.70 -27.53
CA SER A 854 1.99 -2.80 -28.64
C SER A 854 2.62 -2.31 -29.94
N LYS A 855 2.73 -3.17 -30.95
CA LYS A 855 3.18 -2.79 -32.29
C LYS A 855 2.05 -2.06 -33.01
N GLN A 856 1.99 -0.74 -32.93
CA GLN A 856 1.11 0.03 -33.81
C GLN A 856 1.65 -0.02 -35.24
N GLN A 857 0.84 -0.55 -36.15
CA GLN A 857 1.18 -0.64 -37.57
C GLN A 857 0.87 0.70 -38.26
N VAL A 858 1.60 1.75 -37.91
CA VAL A 858 1.57 2.99 -38.72
C VAL A 858 2.21 2.65 -40.07
N ARG A 859 1.54 3.01 -41.17
CA ARG A 859 2.06 2.79 -42.53
C ARG A 859 3.46 3.39 -42.61
N ALA A 860 4.45 2.49 -42.58
CA ALA A 860 5.89 2.76 -42.66
C ALA A 860 6.52 3.54 -41.47
N CYS A 861 6.58 2.95 -40.27
CA CYS A 861 7.75 3.11 -39.40
C CYS A 861 7.94 1.90 -38.47
N MET A 862 9.16 1.35 -38.53
CA MET A 862 9.61 0.19 -37.78
C MET A 862 9.90 0.51 -36.31
N ALA A 863 10.07 -0.56 -35.53
CA ALA A 863 10.59 -0.67 -34.17
C ALA A 863 11.45 0.52 -33.65
N PRO A 864 11.47 0.79 -32.33
CA PRO A 864 12.12 1.96 -31.79
C PRO A 864 13.63 1.93 -32.06
N LYS A 865 14.07 2.67 -33.07
CA LYS A 865 15.45 3.09 -33.27
C LYS A 865 15.66 4.46 -32.62
N PRO A 866 16.91 4.84 -32.27
CA PRO A 866 17.21 6.13 -31.66
C PRO A 866 16.56 7.26 -32.46
N ARG A 867 15.70 8.01 -31.77
CA ARG A 867 14.80 9.03 -32.32
C ARG A 867 15.61 10.10 -33.07
N PRO A 868 15.18 10.56 -34.26
CA PRO A 868 15.89 11.61 -34.98
C PRO A 868 15.84 12.93 -34.20
N SER A 869 17.00 13.43 -33.76
CA SER A 869 17.16 14.76 -33.17
C SER A 869 17.15 15.81 -34.28
N LEU A 870 16.01 16.45 -34.53
CA LEU A 870 15.95 17.67 -35.35
C LEU A 870 16.49 18.86 -34.52
N GLY A 871 17.39 19.64 -35.09
CA GLY A 871 17.90 20.87 -34.47
C GLY A 871 16.96 22.07 -34.71
N ASP A 872 16.88 22.97 -33.73
CA ASP A 872 16.01 24.19 -33.69
C ASP A 872 16.21 25.19 -34.86
N HIS A 873 17.16 24.95 -35.76
CA HIS A 873 17.47 25.83 -36.90
C HIS A 873 16.63 25.59 -38.16
N GLN A 874 15.79 24.55 -38.16
CA GLN A 874 14.86 24.28 -39.26
C GLN A 874 13.49 24.84 -38.86
N GLY A 875 12.95 25.81 -39.62
CA GLY A 875 11.55 26.21 -39.48
C GLY A 875 10.62 25.01 -39.69
N LEU A 876 9.30 25.22 -39.65
CA LEU A 876 8.28 24.17 -39.85
C LEU A 876 8.24 23.59 -41.29
N SER A 877 9.38 23.35 -41.94
CA SER A 877 9.46 22.37 -43.02
C SER A 877 9.31 20.99 -42.40
N ALA A 878 8.06 20.53 -42.31
CA ALA A 878 7.59 19.19 -41.92
C ALA A 878 8.62 18.34 -41.13
N PRO A 879 8.53 18.26 -39.79
CA PRO A 879 9.51 17.55 -38.97
C PRO A 879 9.54 16.06 -39.34
N GLY A 880 10.47 15.65 -40.22
CA GLY A 880 10.71 14.25 -40.62
C GLY A 880 9.53 13.49 -41.25
N CYS A 881 8.30 14.02 -41.26
CA CYS A 881 7.12 13.29 -41.73
C CYS A 881 7.19 12.96 -43.23
N GLU A 882 7.72 13.87 -44.05
CA GLU A 882 7.89 13.61 -45.49
C GLU A 882 8.94 12.52 -45.79
N GLU A 883 10.01 12.41 -44.98
CA GLU A 883 11.01 11.34 -45.10
C GLU A 883 10.44 9.95 -44.75
N HIS A 884 9.36 9.90 -43.97
CA HIS A 884 8.69 8.68 -43.55
C HIS A 884 7.34 8.47 -44.26
N GLY A 885 6.99 9.29 -45.25
CA GLY A 885 5.77 9.15 -46.05
C GLY A 885 4.47 9.51 -45.33
N LEU A 886 4.53 10.28 -44.24
CA LEU A 886 3.38 10.73 -43.44
C LEU A 886 3.04 12.18 -43.76
N ALA A 887 1.77 12.48 -44.03
CA ALA A 887 1.29 13.85 -44.25
C ALA A 887 0.77 14.45 -42.92
N LEU A 888 1.40 15.53 -42.44
CA LEU A 888 1.06 16.15 -41.16
C LEU A 888 -0.29 16.90 -41.23
N ARG A 889 -1.25 16.49 -40.41
CA ARG A 889 -2.56 17.14 -40.25
C ARG A 889 -2.55 18.17 -39.12
N MET A 890 -1.97 17.86 -37.96
CA MET A 890 -1.82 18.77 -36.83
C MET A 890 -0.48 18.58 -36.11
N LEU A 891 0.07 19.67 -35.58
CA LEU A 891 1.19 19.68 -34.64
C LEU A 891 0.72 20.35 -33.35
N LEU A 892 0.89 19.68 -32.21
CA LEU A 892 0.50 20.18 -30.91
C LEU A 892 1.70 20.22 -29.97
N TYR A 893 1.73 21.24 -29.11
CA TYR A 893 2.59 21.30 -27.95
C TYR A 893 1.70 21.27 -26.71
N ARG A 894 1.68 20.12 -26.00
CA ARG A 894 0.65 19.82 -25.01
C ARG A 894 -0.75 19.98 -25.63
N GLU A 895 -1.62 20.79 -25.04
CA GLU A 895 -2.96 21.09 -25.56
C GLU A 895 -2.98 22.19 -26.64
N ALA A 896 -1.85 22.86 -26.89
CA ALA A 896 -1.79 24.00 -27.80
C ALA A 896 -1.51 23.56 -29.24
N VAL A 897 -2.43 23.86 -30.16
CA VAL A 897 -2.26 23.57 -31.59
C VAL A 897 -1.31 24.59 -32.22
N LEU A 898 -0.12 24.14 -32.62
CA LEU A 898 0.91 24.96 -33.27
C LEU A 898 0.77 25.01 -34.79
N TYR A 899 0.23 23.93 -35.38
CA TYR A 899 -0.06 23.83 -36.81
C TYR A 899 -1.32 22.99 -37.01
N ALA A 900 -2.15 23.39 -37.97
CA ALA A 900 -3.22 22.54 -38.49
C ALA A 900 -3.38 22.75 -39.99
N ALA A 901 -3.41 21.67 -40.76
CA ALA A 901 -3.49 21.69 -42.22
C ALA A 901 -4.74 22.41 -42.76
N PHE A 902 -5.81 22.50 -41.97
CA PHE A 902 -7.07 23.15 -42.30
C PHE A 902 -7.15 24.65 -41.92
N TRP A 903 -6.03 25.27 -41.52
CA TRP A 903 -5.96 26.72 -41.31
C TRP A 903 -5.95 27.52 -42.63
N SER A 904 -6.30 28.81 -42.57
CA SER A 904 -6.27 29.68 -43.75
C SER A 904 -4.84 29.85 -44.28
N SER A 905 -4.70 30.04 -45.61
CA SER A 905 -3.40 30.18 -46.26
C SER A 905 -2.56 31.35 -45.72
N GLU A 906 -3.19 32.40 -45.22
CA GLU A 906 -2.52 33.52 -44.55
C GLU A 906 -1.93 33.10 -43.20
N LYS A 907 -2.73 32.42 -42.37
CA LYS A 907 -2.30 31.93 -41.05
C LYS A 907 -1.21 30.86 -41.18
N LEU A 908 -1.31 29.97 -42.16
CA LEU A 908 -0.27 28.96 -42.43
C LEU A 908 1.06 29.63 -42.78
N LYS A 909 1.07 30.62 -43.68
CA LYS A 909 2.30 31.35 -44.05
C LYS A 909 2.94 32.08 -42.87
N GLU A 910 2.11 32.67 -41.99
CA GLU A 910 2.58 33.35 -40.79
C GLU A 910 3.23 32.39 -39.79
N GLN A 911 2.60 31.24 -39.54
CA GLN A 911 3.10 30.29 -38.54
C GLN A 911 4.31 29.49 -39.07
N LEU A 912 4.34 29.13 -40.36
CA LEU A 912 5.49 28.44 -40.98
C LEU A 912 6.77 29.29 -41.03
N ALA A 913 6.65 30.62 -40.90
CA ALA A 913 7.79 31.55 -40.92
C ALA A 913 8.53 31.66 -39.58
N ASN A 914 7.90 31.23 -38.47
CA ASN A 914 8.45 31.32 -37.13
C ASN A 914 9.24 30.05 -36.76
N ARG A 915 10.20 30.18 -35.83
CA ARG A 915 10.85 29.00 -35.21
C ARG A 915 9.87 28.28 -34.28
N LEU A 916 10.10 26.99 -34.03
CA LEU A 916 9.24 26.20 -33.12
C LEU A 916 9.18 26.80 -31.70
N THR A 917 10.32 27.28 -31.18
CA THR A 917 10.41 27.97 -29.89
C THR A 917 9.61 29.29 -29.86
N GLU A 918 9.65 30.05 -30.96
CA GLU A 918 8.87 31.30 -31.12
C GLU A 918 7.37 31.01 -31.23
N LEU A 919 6.99 29.93 -31.91
CA LEU A 919 5.59 29.50 -32.03
C LEU A 919 4.99 29.08 -30.70
N VAL A 920 5.73 28.29 -29.92
CA VAL A 920 5.33 27.94 -28.56
C VAL A 920 5.11 29.21 -27.74
N HIS A 921 6.01 30.18 -27.83
CA HIS A 921 5.86 31.45 -27.11
C HIS A 921 4.64 32.26 -27.57
N CYS A 922 4.46 32.44 -28.87
CA CYS A 922 3.35 33.21 -29.45
C CYS A 922 1.97 32.62 -29.11
N ILE A 923 1.85 31.29 -29.10
CA ILE A 923 0.56 30.61 -28.90
C ILE A 923 0.24 30.38 -27.42
N THR A 924 1.24 29.99 -26.61
CA THR A 924 1.01 29.71 -25.18
C THR A 924 1.17 30.94 -24.29
N GLY A 925 1.76 32.02 -24.80
CA GLY A 925 2.15 33.20 -24.02
C GLY A 925 3.32 32.96 -23.05
N LYS A 926 3.92 31.76 -23.06
CA LYS A 926 5.01 31.37 -22.16
C LYS A 926 6.28 31.13 -22.97
N ALA A 927 7.37 31.80 -22.60
CA ALA A 927 8.67 31.56 -23.22
C ALA A 927 9.19 30.16 -22.83
N VAL A 928 9.87 29.50 -23.77
CA VAL A 928 10.55 28.23 -23.49
C VAL A 928 11.69 28.50 -22.48
N PRO A 929 11.79 27.74 -21.38
CA PRO A 929 12.87 27.92 -20.40
C PRO A 929 14.25 27.77 -21.05
N LYS A 930 15.22 28.61 -20.66
CA LYS A 930 16.58 28.59 -21.25
C LYS A 930 17.34 27.28 -21.02
N ASP A 931 16.97 26.54 -19.97
CA ASP A 931 17.62 25.29 -19.58
C ASP A 931 16.94 24.05 -20.19
N CYS A 932 15.87 24.25 -20.96
CA CYS A 932 15.15 23.20 -21.68
C CYS A 932 15.97 22.72 -22.89
N ARG A 933 16.28 21.42 -22.96
CA ARG A 933 17.02 20.81 -24.08
C ARG A 933 16.12 20.10 -25.07
N PHE A 934 14.88 19.79 -24.71
CA PHE A 934 13.96 19.07 -25.60
C PHE A 934 12.56 19.67 -25.54
N LEU A 935 11.96 19.88 -26.71
CA LEU A 935 10.52 20.12 -26.84
C LEU A 935 9.86 18.86 -27.39
N GLU A 936 8.79 18.42 -26.73
CA GLU A 936 7.96 17.32 -27.19
C GLU A 936 6.73 17.87 -27.91
N PHE A 937 6.48 17.38 -29.12
CA PHE A 937 5.31 17.74 -29.91
C PHE A 937 4.50 16.49 -30.25
N GLN A 938 3.18 16.57 -30.07
CA GLN A 938 2.26 15.56 -30.59
C GLN A 938 1.97 15.86 -32.06
N ILE A 939 1.97 14.83 -32.89
CA ILE A 939 1.63 14.92 -34.31
C ILE A 939 0.34 14.15 -34.58
N VAL A 940 -0.46 14.65 -35.51
CA VAL A 940 -1.60 13.93 -36.08
C VAL A 940 -1.38 13.90 -37.57
N CYS A 941 -1.45 12.73 -38.20
CA CYS A 941 -1.21 12.57 -39.63
C CYS A 941 -2.51 12.32 -40.42
N GLU A 942 -2.51 12.56 -41.73
CA GLU A 942 -3.64 12.24 -42.62
C GLU A 942 -3.72 10.73 -42.90
N GLY A 943 -4.93 10.16 -42.83
CA GLY A 943 -5.18 8.75 -43.15
C GLY A 943 -5.06 7.77 -41.97
N GLU A 944 -4.83 8.27 -40.76
CA GLU A 944 -4.89 7.53 -39.50
C GLU A 944 -6.33 7.42 -38.98
N GLU A 945 -6.72 6.26 -38.45
CA GLU A 945 -8.01 6.08 -37.75
C GLU A 945 -8.00 6.90 -36.45
N GLU A 946 -9.17 7.30 -35.92
CA GLU A 946 -9.28 8.18 -34.73
C GLU A 946 -8.51 7.65 -33.49
N ASP A 947 -8.21 6.35 -33.43
CA ASP A 947 -7.47 5.69 -32.35
C ASP A 947 -5.96 5.47 -32.62
N SER A 948 -5.42 5.84 -33.79
CA SER A 948 -3.99 5.76 -34.07
C SER A 948 -3.31 7.12 -33.85
N THR A 949 -2.70 7.30 -32.68
CA THR A 949 -1.83 8.46 -32.39
C THR A 949 -0.36 8.10 -32.68
N PRO A 950 0.32 8.79 -33.60
CA PRO A 950 1.75 8.57 -33.85
C PRO A 950 2.58 8.91 -32.60
N PRO A 951 3.80 8.35 -32.47
CA PRO A 951 4.71 8.72 -31.38
C PRO A 951 5.05 10.22 -31.43
N PRO A 952 5.22 10.88 -30.26
CA PRO A 952 5.54 12.28 -30.23
C PRO A 952 6.94 12.57 -30.81
N VAL A 953 7.08 13.76 -31.40
CA VAL A 953 8.32 14.27 -31.99
C VAL A 953 9.09 15.05 -30.93
N HIS A 954 10.36 14.70 -30.72
CA HIS A 954 11.26 15.44 -29.83
C HIS A 954 12.21 16.31 -30.65
N VAL A 955 12.20 17.61 -30.38
CA VAL A 955 13.13 18.58 -30.98
C VAL A 955 14.17 18.97 -29.95
N GLN A 956 15.43 18.79 -30.31
CA GLN A 956 16.54 19.14 -29.42
C GLN A 956 16.87 20.63 -29.59
N LEU A 957 16.82 21.35 -28.47
CA LEU A 957 17.22 22.75 -28.36
C LEU A 957 18.72 22.83 -28.04
N HIS A 958 19.40 23.81 -28.64
CA HIS A 958 20.85 24.02 -28.53
C HIS A 958 21.22 25.20 -27.65
#